data_AF-A0AAN7BAN6-F1
#
_entry.id   AF-A0AAN7BAN6-F1
#
_cell.length_a   1.000
_cell.length_b   1.000
_cell.length_c   1.000
_cell.angle_alpha   90.00
_cell.angle_beta   90.00
_cell.angle_gamma   90.00
#
_symmetry.space_group_name_H-M   'P 1'
#
loop_
_entity.id
_entity.type
_entity.pdbx_description
1 polymer ?
#
loop_
_entity_poly.entity_id
_entity_poly.type
_entity_poly.pdbx_seq_one_letter_code
_entity_poly.pdbx_strand_id
1 'polypeptide(L)'
;MASALTRVRSSIMVTAMRLSSAALRTSLKPTFAARNAFSAARCYSAKAQTLKERFAELLPEKIEEIKALRKEHGSKIVDKVTLDQVYGGARGIKCLVWEGSVLDSEEGIRFRGKTIPECQELLPKAPGGKEPLPEGLFWLLLTGEVPTEQQVRDLSAEWAARSDLPKFVEELIDRCPTDLHPMAQFSLAVTALEQTSSFARAYAKGINKKEYWGYTFEDSMDLIAKLPTIAARIYQNVFKGGKVAPVQKDKDYSFNFANQLGFGENKDFIELLRLYLTIHTDHEGGNVSAHTTHLVGSALSSPFLSLAAGLNGLAGPLHGLANQEVLNWLTEMKKVIGDDLSDENITKYLWSTLNAGRVVPGYGHAVLRKTDPRYMAQRKFAQEKMPEDPMFQLVSQVYKIAPKVLTEHGKTKNPFPNVDAHSGVLLQYYGLTEANYYTVLFGVSRAIGVLPQLIIDRAVGAPIESLTAQEAPPHKLEKKPVKFSNLLLGAGLNLFEVTTLGQPLEVVKTTMAANRSDGMAAALGRVWNRGGVFGFYQGLIPWAWIEASTKGAVLLFVASEAEWYARSFGASDFGGGIIGGVTGGVAQAYATMGFCTCMKTVEITKQKLSTAGQKAPGTWATFMDIYRREGIRGINKGVNAVAIRQMTNWGSRFGLSRLAEQGIRKVTNKGEGDKLSALEKITASALGGGLSAWNQPIEVIRVEMQSKKDDPNRPKKMTVGNTFKYIYESNGIKGLYRGVTPRIGLGVWQTVCMVALGDMAKTYVEKLTGDTVTAKH
;
A
#
# COMPACT_ATOMS: atom_id res chain seq x y z
N MET A 1 -3.24 -20.44 -38.21
CA MET A 1 -3.66 -20.79 -39.58
C MET A 1 -4.77 -21.81 -39.51
N ALA A 2 -5.87 -21.58 -40.22
CA ALA A 2 -7.05 -22.41 -40.22
C ALA A 2 -6.90 -23.68 -41.09
N SER A 3 -7.63 -24.73 -40.69
CA SER A 3 -8.19 -25.81 -41.53
C SER A 3 -7.22 -26.84 -42.16
N ALA A 4 -7.36 -28.12 -41.79
CA ALA A 4 -8.07 -29.10 -42.65
C ALA A 4 -8.02 -30.56 -42.13
N LEU A 5 -9.23 -31.12 -41.92
CA LEU A 5 -9.76 -32.40 -42.41
C LEU A 5 -9.29 -33.78 -41.89
N THR A 6 -10.27 -34.39 -41.22
CA THR A 6 -10.66 -35.78 -40.92
C THR A 6 -10.56 -36.81 -42.08
N ARG A 7 -10.32 -38.10 -41.74
CA ARG A 7 -11.16 -39.26 -42.14
C ARG A 7 -10.78 -40.58 -41.43
N VAL A 8 -11.80 -41.38 -41.16
CA VAL A 8 -11.84 -42.68 -40.45
C VAL A 8 -12.42 -43.76 -41.37
N ARG A 9 -12.14 -45.04 -41.04
CA ARG A 9 -12.73 -46.34 -41.49
C ARG A 9 -11.88 -47.09 -42.54
N SER A 10 -11.77 -48.41 -42.59
CA SER A 10 -12.12 -49.57 -41.73
C SER A 10 -11.63 -50.85 -42.45
N SER A 11 -11.62 -51.98 -41.73
CA SER A 11 -11.96 -53.34 -42.21
C SER A 11 -10.87 -54.44 -42.13
N ILE A 12 -11.28 -55.55 -41.49
CA ILE A 12 -10.62 -56.82 -41.21
C ILE A 12 -11.38 -57.93 -41.96
N MET A 13 -10.69 -58.96 -42.50
CA MET A 13 -11.01 -60.42 -42.46
C MET A 13 -10.16 -61.17 -43.53
N VAL A 14 -9.28 -62.10 -43.14
CA VAL A 14 -9.45 -63.57 -42.91
C VAL A 14 -9.66 -64.39 -44.20
N THR A 15 -8.71 -65.29 -44.49
CA THR A 15 -8.95 -66.61 -45.11
C THR A 15 -7.88 -67.61 -44.68
N ALA A 16 -8.30 -68.81 -44.25
CA ALA A 16 -7.49 -69.97 -43.89
C ALA A 16 -7.54 -71.02 -45.02
N MET A 17 -6.53 -71.90 -45.12
CA MET A 17 -6.59 -73.10 -45.96
C MET A 17 -5.86 -74.30 -45.32
N ARG A 18 -6.46 -75.47 -45.56
CA ARG A 18 -6.35 -76.79 -44.89
C ARG A 18 -5.29 -77.72 -45.50
N LEU A 19 -5.15 -78.89 -44.84
CA LEU A 19 -4.83 -80.27 -45.31
C LEU A 19 -3.52 -80.80 -44.69
N SER A 20 -3.35 -82.05 -44.24
CA SER A 20 -4.20 -83.25 -44.11
C SER A 20 -3.41 -84.32 -43.34
N SER A 21 -4.14 -85.28 -42.79
CA SER A 21 -3.79 -86.42 -41.92
C SER A 21 -3.18 -87.65 -42.61
N ALA A 22 -2.29 -88.41 -41.95
CA ALA A 22 -2.24 -89.89 -41.98
C ALA A 22 -1.38 -90.53 -40.87
N ALA A 23 -1.86 -91.67 -40.38
CA ALA A 23 -1.43 -92.53 -39.26
C ALA A 23 -0.02 -93.20 -39.38
N LEU A 24 0.61 -93.62 -38.28
CA LEU A 24 0.49 -94.94 -37.62
C LEU A 24 1.44 -95.08 -36.39
N ARG A 25 1.01 -95.96 -35.47
CA ARG A 25 1.54 -96.37 -34.14
C ARG A 25 3.04 -96.72 -34.11
N THR A 26 3.81 -96.50 -33.04
CA THR A 26 3.80 -97.32 -31.80
C THR A 26 4.81 -96.77 -30.78
N SER A 27 4.41 -96.77 -29.50
CA SER A 27 5.21 -97.09 -28.29
C SER A 27 6.69 -96.68 -28.26
N LEU A 28 7.03 -95.67 -27.44
CA LEU A 28 8.06 -95.74 -26.37
C LEU A 28 8.09 -94.40 -25.58
N LYS A 29 8.39 -94.53 -24.29
CA LYS A 29 8.31 -93.54 -23.19
C LYS A 29 8.97 -92.17 -23.50
N PRO A 30 8.42 -91.02 -23.05
CA PRO A 30 9.07 -89.74 -23.25
C PRO A 30 10.05 -89.44 -22.10
N THR A 31 11.34 -89.62 -22.36
CA THR A 31 12.38 -88.75 -21.82
C THR A 31 12.47 -87.53 -22.73
N PHE A 32 11.89 -86.40 -22.31
CA PHE A 32 11.98 -85.16 -23.09
C PHE A 32 13.37 -84.53 -22.96
N ALA A 33 13.91 -84.26 -24.13
CA ALA A 33 15.20 -83.67 -24.41
C ALA A 33 15.18 -82.15 -24.35
N ALA A 34 16.39 -81.60 -24.33
CA ALA A 34 16.87 -80.50 -25.17
C ALA A 34 16.02 -79.22 -25.31
N ARG A 35 16.64 -78.13 -24.81
CA ARG A 35 16.72 -76.81 -25.44
C ARG A 35 15.43 -76.28 -26.08
N ASN A 36 14.66 -75.55 -25.29
CA ASN A 36 14.06 -74.31 -25.77
C ASN A 36 14.86 -73.15 -25.17
N ALA A 37 15.69 -72.55 -26.02
CA ALA A 37 16.18 -71.20 -25.83
C ALA A 37 14.98 -70.26 -25.90
N PHE A 38 14.29 -70.08 -24.77
CA PHE A 38 13.49 -68.89 -24.59
C PHE A 38 14.49 -67.75 -24.43
N SER A 39 14.58 -66.96 -25.49
CA SER A 39 15.14 -65.62 -25.46
C SER A 39 14.48 -64.89 -24.29
N ALA A 40 15.15 -64.89 -23.14
CA ALA A 40 14.93 -63.90 -22.12
C ALA A 40 15.34 -62.59 -22.78
N ALA A 41 14.38 -61.94 -23.45
CA ALA A 41 14.41 -60.51 -23.58
C ALA A 41 14.50 -59.99 -22.15
N ARG A 42 15.73 -59.83 -21.66
CA ARG A 42 16.03 -58.79 -20.70
C ARG A 42 15.55 -57.54 -21.40
N CYS A 43 14.30 -57.18 -21.13
CA CYS A 43 13.91 -55.79 -21.14
C CYS A 43 14.91 -55.16 -20.18
N TYR A 44 16.00 -54.63 -20.72
CA TYR A 44 16.73 -53.57 -20.06
C TYR A 44 15.67 -52.51 -19.84
N SER A 45 15.04 -52.53 -18.67
CA SER A 45 14.31 -51.37 -18.17
C SER A 45 15.35 -50.27 -18.23
N ALA A 46 15.21 -49.37 -19.20
CA ALA A 46 16.04 -48.19 -19.27
C ALA A 46 15.94 -47.55 -17.88
N LYS A 47 17.07 -47.47 -17.18
CA LYS A 47 17.13 -46.87 -15.84
C LYS A 47 16.41 -45.52 -15.94
N ALA A 48 15.39 -45.30 -15.11
CA ALA A 48 14.65 -44.05 -15.12
C ALA A 48 15.66 -42.90 -14.96
N GLN A 49 15.50 -41.87 -15.78
CA GLN A 49 16.37 -40.71 -15.75
C GLN A 49 16.30 -40.05 -14.37
N THR A 50 17.46 -39.75 -13.78
CA THR A 50 17.52 -39.12 -12.47
C THR A 50 17.04 -37.67 -12.52
N LEU A 51 16.61 -37.12 -11.38
CA LEU A 51 16.18 -35.72 -11.28
C LEU A 51 17.29 -34.76 -11.74
N LYS A 52 18.54 -35.03 -11.36
CA LYS A 52 19.69 -34.20 -11.74
C LYS A 52 19.95 -34.21 -13.24
N GLU A 53 19.89 -35.38 -13.87
CA GLU A 53 20.03 -35.53 -15.33
C GLU A 53 18.90 -34.80 -16.06
N ARG A 54 17.65 -34.97 -15.63
CA ARG A 54 16.50 -34.29 -16.25
C ARG A 54 16.61 -32.78 -16.12
N PHE A 55 16.96 -32.27 -14.94
CA PHE A 55 17.15 -30.83 -14.75
C PHE A 55 18.30 -30.27 -15.59
N ALA A 56 19.40 -31.03 -15.74
CA ALA A 56 20.52 -30.64 -16.59
C ALA A 56 20.13 -30.50 -18.07
N GLU A 57 19.19 -31.32 -18.56
CA GLU A 57 18.67 -31.23 -19.94
C GLU A 57 17.81 -30.00 -20.17
N LEU A 58 17.02 -29.59 -19.17
CA LEU A 58 16.14 -28.43 -19.25
C LEU A 58 16.90 -27.09 -19.14
N LEU A 59 18.07 -27.11 -18.51
CA LEU A 59 18.80 -25.91 -18.14
C LEU A 59 19.26 -25.04 -19.33
N PRO A 60 19.82 -25.58 -20.44
CA PRO A 60 20.26 -24.78 -21.57
C PRO A 60 19.14 -23.94 -22.19
N GLU A 61 17.96 -24.53 -22.35
CA GLU A 61 16.78 -23.83 -22.87
C GLU A 61 16.38 -22.67 -21.96
N LYS A 62 16.29 -22.92 -20.65
CA LYS A 62 15.94 -21.90 -19.66
C LYS A 62 16.95 -20.74 -19.60
N ILE A 63 18.24 -21.04 -19.71
CA ILE A 63 19.30 -20.02 -19.75
C ILE A 63 19.13 -19.12 -20.99
N GLU A 64 18.86 -19.71 -22.15
CA GLU A 64 18.66 -18.94 -23.39
C GLU A 64 17.35 -18.14 -23.36
N GLU A 65 16.28 -18.69 -22.78
CA GLU A 65 15.02 -17.96 -22.54
C GLU A 65 15.26 -16.68 -21.72
N ILE A 66 15.95 -16.79 -20.57
CA ILE A 66 16.24 -15.64 -19.70
C ILE A 66 17.16 -14.63 -20.40
N LYS A 67 18.17 -15.11 -21.14
CA LYS A 67 19.05 -14.22 -21.92
C LYS A 67 18.28 -13.47 -23.00
N ALA A 68 17.42 -14.15 -23.75
CA ALA A 68 16.57 -13.55 -24.77
C ALA A 68 15.64 -12.50 -24.16
N LEU A 69 14.96 -12.84 -23.06
CA LEU A 69 14.06 -11.94 -22.35
C LEU A 69 14.78 -10.67 -21.87
N ARG A 70 15.97 -10.80 -21.28
CA ARG A 70 16.76 -9.64 -20.83
C ARG A 70 17.30 -8.81 -21.99
N LYS A 71 17.64 -9.45 -23.12
CA LYS A 71 18.11 -8.75 -24.32
C LYS A 71 16.98 -7.94 -24.97
N GLU A 72 15.78 -8.50 -25.06
CA GLU A 72 14.63 -7.85 -25.70
C GLU A 72 13.93 -6.83 -24.78
N HIS A 73 13.88 -7.11 -23.47
CA HIS A 73 13.04 -6.36 -22.54
C HIS A 73 13.77 -5.87 -21.28
N GLY A 74 15.10 -5.91 -21.22
CA GLY A 74 15.86 -5.55 -20.02
C GLY A 74 15.66 -4.12 -19.50
N SER A 75 15.21 -3.19 -20.36
CA SER A 75 14.88 -1.80 -19.98
C SER A 75 13.37 -1.56 -19.78
N LYS A 76 12.53 -2.60 -19.83
CA LYS A 76 11.09 -2.48 -19.63
C LYS A 76 10.81 -2.12 -18.18
N ILE A 77 10.07 -1.03 -17.97
CA ILE A 77 9.58 -0.65 -16.64
C ILE A 77 8.54 -1.67 -16.19
N VAL A 78 8.84 -2.43 -15.14
CA VAL A 78 7.93 -3.43 -14.55
C VAL A 78 7.14 -2.90 -13.36
N ASP A 79 7.62 -1.84 -12.72
CA ASP A 79 6.98 -1.21 -11.57
C ASP A 79 7.48 0.23 -11.36
N LYS A 80 6.75 1.03 -10.58
CA LYS A 80 7.17 2.37 -10.12
C LYS A 80 7.19 2.38 -8.60
N VAL A 81 8.32 2.77 -8.01
CA VAL A 81 8.50 2.80 -6.55
C VAL A 81 8.11 4.17 -5.99
N THR A 82 7.28 4.20 -4.95
CA THR A 82 6.93 5.40 -4.18
C THR A 82 7.64 5.45 -2.84
N LEU A 83 7.70 6.63 -2.21
CA LEU A 83 8.29 6.81 -0.88
C LEU A 83 7.60 5.95 0.19
N ASP A 84 6.27 5.84 0.14
CA ASP A 84 5.50 5.01 1.07
C ASP A 84 5.87 3.52 0.94
N GLN A 85 6.22 3.05 -0.26
CA GLN A 85 6.65 1.67 -0.44
C GLN A 85 8.07 1.44 0.09
N VAL A 86 8.95 2.45 0.05
CA VAL A 86 10.28 2.38 0.67
C VAL A 86 10.15 2.27 2.19
N TYR A 87 9.38 3.16 2.84
CA TYR A 87 9.12 3.06 4.29
C TYR A 87 8.27 1.85 4.67
N GLY A 88 7.40 1.40 3.78
CA GLY A 88 6.50 0.29 3.97
C GLY A 88 7.13 -1.09 3.78
N GLY A 89 8.46 -1.21 3.72
CA GLY A 89 9.16 -2.48 3.58
C GLY A 89 8.96 -3.12 2.20
N ALA A 90 9.10 -2.34 1.13
CA ALA A 90 8.90 -2.76 -0.25
C ALA A 90 7.51 -3.34 -0.58
N ARG A 91 6.49 -2.95 0.20
CA ARG A 91 5.12 -3.45 0.01
C ARG A 91 4.61 -3.20 -1.42
N GLY A 92 4.32 -4.29 -2.12
CA GLY A 92 3.80 -4.25 -3.48
C GLY A 92 4.83 -3.89 -4.56
N ILE A 93 6.13 -3.84 -4.24
CA ILE A 93 7.19 -3.64 -5.22
C ILE A 93 7.57 -5.00 -5.83
N LYS A 94 7.56 -5.10 -7.16
CA LYS A 94 8.15 -6.25 -7.88
C LYS A 94 9.68 -6.12 -7.90
N CYS A 95 10.37 -6.86 -7.05
CA CYS A 95 11.83 -6.73 -6.84
C CYS A 95 12.67 -8.01 -7.09
N LEU A 96 12.05 -9.17 -7.22
CA LEU A 96 12.76 -10.45 -7.43
C LEU A 96 12.00 -11.36 -8.40
N VAL A 97 12.73 -12.32 -8.98
CA VAL A 97 12.17 -13.37 -9.84
C VAL A 97 12.08 -14.66 -9.01
N TRP A 98 10.89 -15.25 -8.96
CA TRP A 98 10.64 -16.52 -8.30
C TRP A 98 9.90 -17.43 -9.28
N GLU A 99 10.47 -18.59 -9.56
CA GLU A 99 10.08 -19.49 -10.64
C GLU A 99 9.15 -20.62 -10.15
N GLY A 100 9.30 -21.03 -8.89
CA GLY A 100 8.59 -22.18 -8.31
C GLY A 100 7.07 -21.97 -8.17
N SER A 101 6.66 -20.77 -7.75
CA SER A 101 5.26 -20.47 -7.49
C SER A 101 4.89 -19.01 -7.69
N VAL A 102 3.62 -18.78 -8.02
CA VAL A 102 3.01 -17.45 -8.22
C VAL A 102 1.60 -17.44 -7.66
N LEU A 103 1.24 -16.37 -6.96
CA LEU A 103 -0.09 -16.20 -6.37
C LEU A 103 -1.07 -15.60 -7.39
N ASP A 104 -2.10 -16.36 -7.73
CA ASP A 104 -3.27 -15.87 -8.45
C ASP A 104 -4.29 -15.31 -7.44
N SER A 105 -4.80 -14.10 -7.68
CA SER A 105 -5.74 -13.46 -6.75
C SER A 105 -7.10 -14.18 -6.64
N GLU A 106 -7.46 -14.99 -7.64
CA GLU A 106 -8.73 -15.70 -7.73
C GLU A 106 -8.59 -17.20 -7.46
N GLU A 107 -7.53 -17.83 -8.00
CA GLU A 107 -7.32 -19.28 -7.87
C GLU A 107 -6.33 -19.68 -6.78
N GLY A 108 -5.68 -18.71 -6.14
CA GLY A 108 -4.70 -18.94 -5.08
C GLY A 108 -3.31 -19.27 -5.59
N ILE A 109 -2.49 -19.87 -4.73
CA ILE A 109 -1.10 -20.17 -5.07
C ILE A 109 -1.05 -21.26 -6.15
N ARG A 110 -0.20 -21.06 -7.15
CA ARG A 110 0.10 -22.04 -8.20
C ARG A 110 1.54 -22.51 -8.09
N PHE A 111 1.76 -23.82 -8.17
CA PHE A 111 3.07 -24.44 -8.26
C PHE A 111 3.36 -24.74 -9.73
N ARG A 112 4.32 -24.01 -10.33
CA ARG A 112 4.62 -24.10 -11.77
C ARG A 112 3.36 -24.07 -12.66
N GLY A 113 2.47 -23.13 -12.36
CA GLY A 113 1.20 -22.93 -13.08
C GLY A 113 0.05 -23.83 -12.65
N LYS A 114 0.27 -24.84 -11.80
CA LYS A 114 -0.76 -25.76 -11.32
C LYS A 114 -1.36 -25.30 -10.00
N THR A 115 -2.68 -25.26 -9.93
CA THR A 115 -3.43 -25.00 -8.70
C THR A 115 -3.27 -26.13 -7.69
N ILE A 116 -3.63 -25.90 -6.42
CA ILE A 116 -3.62 -26.94 -5.39
C ILE A 116 -4.48 -28.16 -5.78
N PRO A 117 -5.73 -28.01 -6.27
CA PRO A 117 -6.53 -29.15 -6.73
C PRO A 117 -5.88 -29.93 -7.86
N GLU A 118 -5.29 -29.26 -8.86
CA GLU A 118 -4.56 -29.93 -9.94
C GLU A 118 -3.34 -30.69 -9.41
N CYS A 119 -2.63 -30.14 -8.42
CA CYS A 119 -1.53 -30.85 -7.77
C CYS A 119 -2.02 -32.11 -7.03
N GLN A 120 -3.14 -32.03 -6.31
CA GLN A 120 -3.73 -33.20 -5.63
C GLN A 120 -4.16 -34.28 -6.63
N GLU A 121 -4.63 -33.90 -7.81
CA GLU A 121 -5.00 -34.83 -8.88
C GLU A 121 -3.77 -35.48 -9.53
N LEU A 122 -2.84 -34.65 -10.00
CA LEU A 122 -1.76 -35.05 -10.91
C LEU A 122 -0.53 -35.64 -10.21
N LEU A 123 -0.21 -35.20 -8.99
CA LEU A 123 1.00 -35.67 -8.31
C LEU A 123 0.83 -37.11 -7.81
N PRO A 124 1.89 -37.95 -7.93
CA PRO A 124 1.90 -39.30 -7.39
C PRO A 124 1.62 -39.33 -5.89
N LYS A 125 0.97 -40.40 -5.47
CA LYS A 125 0.53 -40.65 -4.09
C LYS A 125 1.22 -41.90 -3.57
N ALA A 126 1.27 -42.06 -2.26
CA ALA A 126 1.74 -43.32 -1.69
C ALA A 126 0.83 -44.49 -2.09
N PRO A 127 1.33 -45.74 -2.16
CA PRO A 127 0.49 -46.91 -2.39
C PRO A 127 -0.66 -46.99 -1.38
N GLY A 128 -1.90 -46.91 -1.86
CA GLY A 128 -3.11 -46.90 -1.02
C GLY A 128 -3.40 -45.57 -0.29
N GLY A 129 -2.57 -44.53 -0.51
CA GLY A 129 -2.80 -43.17 -0.04
C GLY A 129 -3.65 -42.35 -1.02
N LYS A 130 -4.18 -41.23 -0.53
CA LYS A 130 -5.00 -40.26 -1.27
C LYS A 130 -4.29 -38.91 -1.43
N GLU A 131 -3.38 -38.57 -0.52
CA GLU A 131 -2.70 -37.28 -0.54
C GLU A 131 -1.40 -37.30 -1.37
N PRO A 132 -1.07 -36.18 -2.06
CA PRO A 132 0.11 -36.08 -2.90
C PRO A 132 1.40 -36.17 -2.08
N LEU A 133 2.44 -36.76 -2.67
CA LEU A 133 3.75 -36.88 -2.05
C LEU A 133 4.59 -35.60 -2.25
N PRO A 134 5.24 -35.07 -1.20
CA PRO A 134 6.07 -33.86 -1.30
C PRO A 134 7.29 -34.04 -2.23
N GLU A 135 7.80 -35.25 -2.39
CA GLU A 135 8.78 -35.65 -3.40
C GLU A 135 8.32 -35.24 -4.80
N GLY A 136 7.05 -35.51 -5.12
CA GLY A 136 6.48 -35.18 -6.41
C GLY A 136 6.39 -33.67 -6.64
N LEU A 137 6.11 -32.92 -5.58
CA LEU A 137 6.10 -31.46 -5.64
C LEU A 137 7.51 -30.89 -5.79
N PHE A 138 8.53 -31.44 -5.11
CA PHE A 138 9.92 -31.02 -5.31
C PHE A 138 10.35 -31.17 -6.78
N TRP A 139 10.02 -32.32 -7.39
CA TRP A 139 10.27 -32.56 -8.80
C TRP A 139 9.58 -31.50 -9.68
N LEU A 140 8.29 -31.24 -9.43
CA LEU A 140 7.52 -30.23 -10.15
C LEU A 140 8.18 -28.85 -10.00
N LEU A 141 8.51 -28.42 -8.79
CA LEU A 141 9.09 -27.09 -8.55
C LEU A 141 10.44 -26.92 -9.23
N LEU A 142 11.29 -27.96 -9.26
CA LEU A 142 12.60 -27.88 -9.89
C LEU A 142 12.53 -27.95 -11.43
N THR A 143 11.69 -28.83 -11.98
CA THR A 143 11.67 -29.15 -13.43
C THR A 143 10.55 -28.48 -14.22
N GLY A 144 9.45 -28.09 -13.56
CA GLY A 144 8.20 -27.68 -14.23
C GLY A 144 7.34 -28.85 -14.71
N GLU A 145 7.77 -30.10 -14.52
CA GLU A 145 7.12 -31.29 -15.05
C GLU A 145 6.44 -32.11 -13.94
N VAL A 146 5.32 -32.77 -14.26
CA VAL A 146 4.70 -33.72 -13.33
C VAL A 146 5.50 -35.02 -13.36
N PRO A 147 6.03 -35.51 -12.23
CA PRO A 147 6.79 -36.75 -12.22
C PRO A 147 5.90 -37.98 -12.37
N THR A 148 6.48 -39.03 -12.93
CA THR A 148 5.93 -40.39 -12.90
C THR A 148 6.05 -41.00 -11.49
N GLU A 149 5.27 -42.05 -11.21
CA GLU A 149 5.39 -42.75 -9.93
C GLU A 149 6.79 -43.33 -9.70
N GLN A 150 7.47 -43.80 -10.76
CA GLN A 150 8.81 -44.37 -10.63
C GLN A 150 9.83 -43.29 -10.22
N GLN A 151 9.76 -42.11 -10.83
CA GLN A 151 10.60 -40.97 -10.45
C GLN A 151 10.39 -40.55 -8.99
N VAL A 152 9.15 -40.56 -8.50
CA VAL A 152 8.85 -40.27 -7.09
C VAL A 152 9.39 -41.36 -6.16
N ARG A 153 9.27 -42.64 -6.53
CA ARG A 153 9.84 -43.76 -5.76
C ARG A 153 11.36 -43.67 -5.68
N ASP A 154 12.03 -43.38 -6.80
CA ASP A 154 13.48 -43.24 -6.87
C ASP A 154 13.96 -42.04 -6.02
N LEU A 155 13.23 -40.92 -6.08
CA LEU A 155 13.51 -39.74 -5.24
C LEU A 155 13.31 -40.02 -3.75
N SER A 156 12.26 -40.77 -3.39
CA SER A 156 12.01 -41.20 -2.00
C SER A 156 13.17 -42.04 -1.47
N ALA A 157 13.64 -43.01 -2.27
CA ALA A 157 14.78 -43.86 -1.92
C ALA A 157 16.09 -43.07 -1.82
N GLU A 158 16.29 -42.07 -2.69
CA GLU A 158 17.44 -41.18 -2.66
C GLU A 158 17.47 -40.32 -1.38
N TRP A 159 16.34 -39.70 -1.00
CA TRP A 159 16.26 -38.96 0.26
C TRP A 159 16.44 -39.86 1.48
N ALA A 160 15.86 -41.06 1.49
CA ALA A 160 16.10 -42.01 2.58
C ALA A 160 17.59 -42.37 2.70
N ALA A 161 18.30 -42.55 1.58
CA ALA A 161 19.72 -42.86 1.55
C ALA A 161 20.63 -41.70 2.00
N ARG A 162 20.16 -40.45 1.90
CA ARG A 162 20.90 -39.22 2.28
C ARG A 162 20.58 -38.71 3.70
N SER A 163 19.71 -39.40 4.43
CA SER A 163 19.10 -38.93 5.68
C SER A 163 19.98 -39.01 6.94
N ASP A 164 21.12 -39.68 6.87
CA ASP A 164 22.03 -39.87 8.00
C ASP A 164 22.63 -38.53 8.47
N LEU A 165 22.62 -38.32 9.79
CA LEU A 165 23.21 -37.14 10.42
C LEU A 165 24.66 -37.40 10.86
N PRO A 166 25.57 -36.43 10.69
CA PRO A 166 26.87 -36.49 11.34
C PRO A 166 26.70 -36.54 12.86
N LYS A 167 27.47 -37.40 13.53
CA LYS A 167 27.38 -37.60 14.98
C LYS A 167 27.46 -36.31 15.80
N PHE A 168 28.29 -35.35 15.38
CA PHE A 168 28.43 -34.09 16.10
C PHE A 168 27.16 -33.22 16.04
N VAL A 169 26.35 -33.33 14.97
CA VAL A 169 25.06 -32.63 14.84
C VAL A 169 24.02 -33.26 15.75
N GLU A 170 24.00 -34.59 15.84
CA GLU A 170 23.17 -35.31 16.79
C GLU A 170 23.48 -34.89 18.24
N GLU A 171 24.77 -34.93 18.62
CA GLU A 171 25.23 -34.53 19.94
C GLU A 171 24.94 -33.04 20.23
N LEU A 172 24.97 -32.18 19.21
CA LEU A 172 24.61 -30.76 19.34
C LEU A 172 23.12 -30.58 19.67
N ILE A 173 22.23 -31.30 18.98
CA ILE A 173 20.79 -31.24 19.24
C ILE A 173 20.48 -31.83 20.62
N ASP A 174 21.09 -32.96 20.98
CA ASP A 174 20.86 -33.65 22.26
C ASP A 174 21.32 -32.83 23.48
N ARG A 175 22.27 -31.91 23.29
CA ARG A 175 22.77 -31.03 24.35
C ARG A 175 22.05 -29.67 24.42
N CYS A 176 21.12 -29.38 23.51
CA CYS A 176 20.29 -28.19 23.63
C CYS A 176 19.45 -28.29 24.91
N PRO A 177 19.33 -27.21 25.71
CA PRO A 177 18.42 -27.23 26.84
C PRO A 177 16.98 -27.28 26.33
N THR A 178 16.10 -27.94 27.08
CA THR A 178 14.71 -28.20 26.63
C THR A 178 13.84 -26.94 26.57
N ASP A 179 14.27 -25.85 27.21
CA ASP A 179 13.63 -24.54 27.16
C ASP A 179 14.11 -23.66 25.99
N LEU A 180 15.15 -24.07 25.24
CA LEU A 180 15.53 -23.42 24.00
C LEU A 180 14.46 -23.66 22.93
N HIS A 181 13.92 -22.59 22.35
CA HIS A 181 12.83 -22.66 21.38
C HIS A 181 13.14 -23.65 20.23
N PRO A 182 12.20 -24.53 19.82
CA PRO A 182 12.44 -25.54 18.79
C PRO A 182 13.00 -24.99 17.46
N MET A 183 12.52 -23.83 17.00
CA MET A 183 13.07 -23.17 15.80
C MET A 183 14.54 -22.74 15.95
N ALA A 184 14.98 -22.35 17.15
CA ALA A 184 16.37 -21.99 17.40
C ALA A 184 17.27 -23.23 17.35
N GLN A 185 16.83 -24.34 17.95
CA GLN A 185 17.51 -25.64 17.83
C GLN A 185 17.57 -26.10 16.36
N PHE A 186 16.48 -25.88 15.61
CA PHE A 186 16.39 -26.29 14.21
C PHE A 186 17.37 -25.50 13.33
N SER A 187 17.39 -24.18 13.45
CA SER A 187 18.33 -23.31 12.74
C SER A 187 19.79 -23.60 13.12
N LEU A 188 20.07 -23.85 14.41
CA LEU A 188 21.39 -24.25 14.90
C LEU A 188 21.87 -25.54 14.23
N ALA A 189 21.03 -26.58 14.21
CA ALA A 189 21.38 -27.86 13.60
C ALA A 189 21.60 -27.76 12.07
N VAL A 190 20.76 -27.00 11.37
CA VAL A 190 20.92 -26.75 9.93
C VAL A 190 22.21 -25.97 9.64
N THR A 191 22.55 -24.98 10.49
CA THR A 191 23.83 -24.26 10.38
C THR A 191 25.02 -25.19 10.60
N ALA A 192 24.94 -26.10 11.57
CA ALA A 192 26.02 -27.03 11.89
C ALA A 192 26.33 -28.02 10.74
N LEU A 193 25.33 -28.32 9.89
CA LEU A 193 25.51 -29.14 8.69
C LEU A 193 26.41 -28.47 7.62
N GLU A 194 26.72 -27.18 7.74
CA GLU A 194 27.62 -26.47 6.81
C GLU A 194 28.99 -27.16 6.69
N GLN A 195 29.47 -27.81 7.76
CA GLN A 195 30.70 -28.60 7.72
C GLN A 195 30.69 -29.67 6.60
N THR A 196 29.51 -30.15 6.24
CA THR A 196 29.30 -31.16 5.20
C THR A 196 29.10 -30.58 3.79
N SER A 197 28.98 -29.25 3.63
CA SER A 197 28.70 -28.59 2.34
C SER A 197 29.75 -28.93 1.26
N SER A 198 29.28 -29.57 0.19
CA SER A 198 30.07 -29.82 -1.00
C SER A 198 30.26 -28.54 -1.82
N PHE A 199 29.27 -27.65 -1.86
CA PHE A 199 29.35 -26.37 -2.55
C PHE A 199 30.41 -25.46 -1.94
N ALA A 200 30.42 -25.28 -0.62
CA ALA A 200 31.42 -24.44 0.04
C ALA A 200 32.85 -24.93 -0.19
N ARG A 201 33.08 -26.25 -0.07
CA ARG A 201 34.38 -26.87 -0.36
C ARG A 201 34.80 -26.72 -1.82
N ALA A 202 33.87 -26.87 -2.76
CA ALA A 202 34.15 -26.74 -4.17
C ALA A 202 34.43 -25.27 -4.56
N TYR A 203 33.64 -24.33 -4.04
CA TYR A 203 33.83 -22.90 -4.25
C TYR A 203 35.20 -22.43 -3.77
N ALA A 204 35.62 -22.86 -2.57
CA ALA A 204 36.96 -22.57 -2.02
C ALA A 204 38.11 -23.09 -2.91
N LYS A 205 37.86 -24.11 -3.73
CA LYS A 205 38.82 -24.66 -4.71
C LYS A 205 38.75 -23.98 -6.08
N GLY A 206 37.87 -23.00 -6.28
CA GLY A 206 37.78 -22.23 -7.51
C GLY A 206 37.02 -22.92 -8.65
N ILE A 207 35.93 -23.65 -8.36
CA ILE A 207 35.07 -24.24 -9.41
C ILE A 207 34.49 -23.21 -10.38
N ASN A 208 34.15 -23.65 -11.59
CA ASN A 208 33.56 -22.77 -12.60
C ASN A 208 32.12 -22.35 -12.21
N LYS A 209 31.74 -21.11 -12.52
CA LYS A 209 30.39 -20.59 -12.27
C LYS A 209 29.28 -21.48 -12.87
N LYS A 210 29.52 -22.12 -14.02
CA LYS A 210 28.55 -23.03 -14.65
C LYS A 210 28.28 -24.30 -13.85
N GLU A 211 29.17 -24.65 -12.93
CA GLU A 211 29.08 -25.87 -12.11
C GLU A 211 28.45 -25.61 -10.73
N TYR A 212 28.22 -24.35 -10.35
CA TYR A 212 27.68 -23.97 -9.04
C TYR A 212 26.38 -24.70 -8.71
N TRP A 213 25.46 -24.78 -9.66
CA TRP A 213 24.17 -25.42 -9.47
C TRP A 213 24.31 -26.92 -9.17
N GLY A 214 25.32 -27.59 -9.72
CA GLY A 214 25.51 -29.03 -9.57
C GLY A 214 25.86 -29.43 -8.14
N TYR A 215 26.67 -28.62 -7.45
CA TYR A 215 26.98 -28.79 -6.03
C TYR A 215 25.87 -28.25 -5.12
N THR A 216 25.22 -27.15 -5.52
CA THR A 216 24.04 -26.62 -4.82
C THR A 216 22.90 -27.63 -4.80
N PHE A 217 22.72 -28.39 -5.89
CA PHE A 217 21.78 -29.49 -5.99
C PHE A 217 22.08 -30.59 -4.97
N GLU A 218 23.34 -31.06 -4.89
CA GLU A 218 23.72 -32.10 -3.93
C GLU A 218 23.50 -31.65 -2.48
N ASP A 219 23.95 -30.45 -2.13
CA ASP A 219 23.77 -29.89 -0.79
C ASP A 219 22.28 -29.70 -0.45
N SER A 220 21.44 -29.33 -1.42
CA SER A 220 19.99 -29.17 -1.22
C SER A 220 19.30 -30.52 -1.02
N MET A 221 19.67 -31.54 -1.80
CA MET A 221 19.16 -32.90 -1.67
C MET A 221 19.53 -33.52 -0.31
N ASP A 222 20.79 -33.35 0.10
CA ASP A 222 21.28 -33.79 1.40
C ASP A 222 20.59 -33.06 2.55
N LEU A 223 20.39 -31.75 2.41
CA LEU A 223 19.71 -30.95 3.42
C LEU A 223 18.26 -31.42 3.59
N ILE A 224 17.46 -31.47 2.52
CA ILE A 224 16.06 -31.91 2.57
C ILE A 224 15.93 -33.29 3.22
N ALA A 225 16.79 -34.24 2.84
CA ALA A 225 16.82 -35.59 3.38
C ALA A 225 17.04 -35.64 4.91
N LYS A 226 17.82 -34.69 5.45
CA LYS A 226 18.20 -34.64 6.86
C LYS A 226 17.21 -33.88 7.75
N LEU A 227 16.37 -33.00 7.17
CA LEU A 227 15.43 -32.17 7.94
C LEU A 227 14.45 -32.97 8.81
N PRO A 228 13.83 -34.08 8.36
CA PRO A 228 12.91 -34.85 9.20
C PRO A 228 13.58 -35.42 10.44
N THR A 229 14.79 -35.98 10.29
CA THR A 229 15.56 -36.54 11.41
C THR A 229 15.93 -35.45 12.42
N ILE A 230 16.35 -34.27 11.95
CA ILE A 230 16.64 -33.13 12.84
C ILE A 230 15.38 -32.67 13.56
N ALA A 231 14.32 -32.41 12.82
CA ALA A 231 13.06 -31.90 13.35
C ALA A 231 12.46 -32.89 14.37
N ALA A 232 12.40 -34.18 14.02
CA ALA A 232 11.89 -35.21 14.91
C ALA A 232 12.77 -35.38 16.15
N ARG A 233 14.11 -35.31 16.03
CA ARG A 233 14.99 -35.35 17.22
C ARG A 233 14.72 -34.19 18.16
N ILE A 234 14.51 -32.97 17.64
CA ILE A 234 14.09 -31.81 18.45
C ILE A 234 12.75 -32.08 19.13
N TYR A 235 11.75 -32.57 18.40
CA TYR A 235 10.44 -32.91 18.97
C TYR A 235 10.55 -33.93 20.11
N GLN A 236 11.31 -35.01 19.87
CA GLN A 236 11.51 -36.07 20.85
C GLN A 236 12.25 -35.57 22.08
N ASN A 237 13.33 -34.80 21.91
CA ASN A 237 14.15 -34.27 23.01
C ASN A 237 13.35 -33.29 23.88
N VAL A 238 12.57 -32.41 23.26
CA VAL A 238 11.83 -31.37 23.98
C VAL A 238 10.55 -31.91 24.62
N PHE A 239 9.84 -32.85 23.98
CA PHE A 239 8.47 -33.21 24.37
C PHE A 239 8.21 -34.68 24.73
N LYS A 240 9.03 -35.65 24.29
CA LYS A 240 8.67 -37.10 24.35
C LYS A 240 9.76 -38.04 24.89
N GLY A 241 10.93 -37.54 25.32
CA GLY A 241 11.97 -38.34 25.97
C GLY A 241 13.14 -38.79 25.09
N GLY A 242 13.29 -38.18 23.90
CA GLY A 242 14.55 -38.14 23.12
C GLY A 242 14.89 -39.33 22.22
N LYS A 243 14.02 -40.34 22.09
CA LYS A 243 14.28 -41.48 21.19
C LYS A 243 13.70 -41.23 19.81
N VAL A 244 14.54 -41.31 18.78
CA VAL A 244 14.12 -41.16 17.37
C VAL A 244 14.12 -42.53 16.69
N ALA A 245 13.05 -42.86 15.98
CA ALA A 245 12.97 -44.09 15.20
C ALA A 245 13.96 -44.06 14.00
N PRO A 246 14.47 -45.22 13.55
CA PRO A 246 15.31 -45.27 12.36
C PRO A 246 14.50 -44.96 11.09
N VAL A 247 15.18 -44.39 10.08
CA VAL A 247 14.61 -44.18 8.74
C VAL A 247 14.42 -45.53 8.04
N GLN A 248 13.23 -45.75 7.49
CA GLN A 248 12.87 -46.90 6.68
C GLN A 248 13.10 -46.59 5.20
N LYS A 249 14.03 -47.31 4.58
CA LYS A 249 14.49 -47.04 3.20
C LYS A 249 13.46 -47.33 2.10
N ASP A 250 12.45 -48.14 2.41
CA ASP A 250 11.36 -48.50 1.50
C ASP A 250 10.13 -47.56 1.63
N LYS A 251 10.21 -46.53 2.47
CA LYS A 251 9.09 -45.62 2.79
C LYS A 251 9.36 -44.21 2.27
N ASP A 252 8.27 -43.48 2.00
CA ASP A 252 8.31 -42.08 1.59
C ASP A 252 8.77 -41.14 2.72
N TYR A 253 9.10 -39.92 2.34
CA TYR A 253 9.60 -38.84 3.20
C TYR A 253 8.64 -38.53 4.34
N SER A 254 7.35 -38.42 4.05
CA SER A 254 6.34 -38.05 5.04
C SER A 254 6.08 -39.19 6.02
N PHE A 255 6.05 -40.44 5.56
CA PHE A 255 5.98 -41.59 6.45
C PHE A 255 7.16 -41.61 7.43
N ASN A 256 8.38 -41.45 6.93
CA ASN A 256 9.57 -41.47 7.77
C ASN A 256 9.53 -40.35 8.81
N PHE A 257 9.10 -39.15 8.41
CA PHE A 257 8.95 -38.05 9.36
C PHE A 257 7.89 -38.34 10.44
N ALA A 258 6.71 -38.81 10.05
CA ALA A 258 5.65 -39.19 11.00
C ALA A 258 6.11 -40.30 11.94
N ASN A 259 6.81 -41.31 11.43
CA ASN A 259 7.36 -42.41 12.22
C ASN A 259 8.38 -41.91 13.26
N GLN A 260 9.30 -41.03 12.86
CA GLN A 260 10.29 -40.45 13.75
C GLN A 260 9.68 -39.52 14.81
N LEU A 261 8.56 -38.86 14.50
CA LEU A 261 7.77 -38.09 15.47
C LEU A 261 6.98 -38.98 16.46
N GLY A 262 6.89 -40.29 16.21
CA GLY A 262 6.14 -41.24 17.05
C GLY A 262 4.72 -41.54 16.57
N PHE A 263 4.37 -41.16 15.34
CA PHE A 263 3.03 -41.33 14.75
C PHE A 263 3.01 -42.35 13.59
N GLY A 264 4.02 -43.22 13.48
CA GLY A 264 4.18 -44.16 12.36
C GLY A 264 3.06 -45.21 12.22
N GLU A 265 2.32 -45.48 13.29
CA GLU A 265 1.17 -46.39 13.28
C GLU A 265 -0.14 -45.67 12.87
N ASN A 266 -0.18 -44.34 12.93
CA ASN A 266 -1.35 -43.54 12.60
C ASN A 266 -1.37 -43.20 11.10
N LYS A 267 -2.05 -44.05 10.32
CA LYS A 267 -2.18 -43.90 8.86
C LYS A 267 -2.78 -42.56 8.44
N ASP A 268 -3.74 -42.04 9.21
CA ASP A 268 -4.39 -40.77 8.89
C ASP A 268 -3.48 -39.58 9.20
N PHE A 269 -2.66 -39.66 10.26
CA PHE A 269 -1.64 -38.64 10.51
C PHE A 269 -0.54 -38.62 9.42
N ILE A 270 -0.15 -39.80 8.92
CA ILE A 270 0.80 -39.88 7.80
C ILE A 270 0.24 -39.19 6.55
N GLU A 271 -1.03 -39.43 6.21
CA GLU A 271 -1.72 -38.74 5.11
C GLU A 271 -1.83 -37.23 5.34
N LEU A 272 -2.17 -36.82 6.57
CA LEU A 272 -2.16 -35.41 6.96
C LEU A 272 -0.79 -34.77 6.72
N LEU A 273 0.29 -35.46 7.09
CA LEU A 273 1.63 -34.93 6.96
C LEU A 273 2.06 -34.83 5.48
N ARG A 274 1.66 -35.79 4.63
CA ARG A 274 1.85 -35.71 3.16
C ARG A 274 1.17 -34.46 2.59
N LEU A 275 -0.09 -34.24 2.94
CA LEU A 275 -0.84 -33.04 2.53
C LEU A 275 -0.19 -31.77 3.08
N TYR A 276 0.10 -31.72 4.38
CA TYR A 276 0.68 -30.56 5.07
C TYR A 276 1.99 -30.14 4.42
N LEU A 277 2.92 -31.09 4.21
CA LEU A 277 4.23 -30.81 3.61
C LEU A 277 4.14 -30.38 2.15
N THR A 278 3.07 -30.75 1.44
CA THR A 278 2.82 -30.39 0.03
C THR A 278 2.15 -29.03 -0.16
N ILE A 279 1.36 -28.55 0.81
CA ILE A 279 0.64 -27.27 0.64
C ILE A 279 1.34 -26.07 1.31
N HIS A 280 2.28 -26.30 2.22
CA HIS A 280 3.09 -25.23 2.84
C HIS A 280 4.45 -25.01 2.16
N THR A 281 4.71 -25.78 1.11
CA THR A 281 6.02 -25.95 0.47
C THR A 281 6.57 -24.65 -0.07
N ASP A 282 5.76 -23.90 -0.81
CA ASP A 282 6.17 -22.64 -1.41
C ASP A 282 5.02 -21.63 -1.44
N HIS A 283 5.33 -20.34 -1.43
CA HIS A 283 4.34 -19.26 -1.54
C HIS A 283 5.00 -17.95 -2.00
N GLU A 284 5.46 -17.96 -3.24
CA GLU A 284 6.29 -16.93 -3.87
C GLU A 284 7.61 -16.66 -3.12
N GLY A 285 8.43 -15.74 -3.65
CA GLY A 285 9.71 -15.37 -3.04
C GLY A 285 9.65 -14.17 -2.09
N GLY A 286 8.52 -13.45 -2.01
CA GLY A 286 8.41 -12.21 -1.23
C GLY A 286 8.20 -12.40 0.28
N ASN A 287 7.90 -13.62 0.73
CA ASN A 287 7.79 -13.91 2.16
C ASN A 287 9.17 -13.97 2.81
N VAL A 288 9.27 -13.59 4.09
CA VAL A 288 10.56 -13.38 4.78
C VAL A 288 11.48 -14.60 4.70
N SER A 289 10.96 -15.82 4.89
CA SER A 289 11.78 -17.04 4.83
C SER A 289 12.35 -17.33 3.44
N ALA A 290 11.53 -17.15 2.39
CA ALA A 290 11.95 -17.40 1.02
C ALA A 290 12.93 -16.32 0.55
N HIS A 291 12.60 -15.05 0.81
CA HIS A 291 13.46 -13.92 0.48
C HIS A 291 14.80 -14.00 1.20
N THR A 292 14.81 -14.31 2.50
CA THR A 292 16.07 -14.45 3.26
C THR A 292 16.94 -15.59 2.73
N THR A 293 16.34 -16.73 2.38
CA THR A 293 17.07 -17.86 1.77
C THR A 293 17.68 -17.44 0.42
N HIS A 294 16.92 -16.73 -0.41
CA HIS A 294 17.39 -16.19 -1.69
C HIS A 294 18.51 -15.15 -1.50
N LEU A 295 18.30 -14.18 -0.61
CA LEU A 295 19.23 -13.09 -0.33
C LEU A 295 20.59 -13.62 0.14
N VAL A 296 20.60 -14.49 1.15
CA VAL A 296 21.84 -15.11 1.67
C VAL A 296 22.50 -16.00 0.61
N GLY A 297 21.69 -16.72 -0.17
CA GLY A 297 22.16 -17.51 -1.30
C GLY A 297 22.75 -16.68 -2.44
N SER A 298 22.27 -15.45 -2.65
CA SER A 298 22.75 -14.53 -3.70
C SER A 298 24.20 -14.09 -3.45
N ALA A 299 24.64 -14.10 -2.19
CA ALA A 299 26.03 -13.93 -1.78
C ALA A 299 26.89 -15.19 -1.96
N LEU A 300 26.36 -16.23 -2.61
CA LEU A 300 26.98 -17.55 -2.79
C LEU A 300 27.24 -18.29 -1.48
N SER A 301 26.37 -18.11 -0.48
CA SER A 301 26.33 -19.00 0.67
C SER A 301 25.78 -20.37 0.25
N SER A 302 26.20 -21.43 0.94
CA SER A 302 25.67 -22.78 0.70
C SER A 302 24.15 -22.86 0.96
N PRO A 303 23.48 -23.94 0.51
CA PRO A 303 22.09 -24.23 0.90
C PRO A 303 21.86 -24.30 2.41
N PHE A 304 22.83 -24.81 3.17
CA PHE A 304 22.73 -24.95 4.64
C PHE A 304 22.62 -23.58 5.32
N LEU A 305 23.56 -22.68 5.04
CA LEU A 305 23.57 -21.34 5.62
C LEU A 305 22.37 -20.51 5.14
N SER A 306 22.00 -20.65 3.87
CA SER A 306 20.86 -19.94 3.28
C SER A 306 19.54 -20.36 3.93
N LEU A 307 19.30 -21.67 4.07
CA LEU A 307 18.09 -22.16 4.72
C LEU A 307 18.06 -21.82 6.22
N ALA A 308 19.17 -21.95 6.93
CA ALA A 308 19.24 -21.57 8.35
C ALA A 308 18.85 -20.10 8.58
N ALA A 309 19.34 -19.19 7.74
CA ALA A 309 18.91 -17.79 7.79
C ALA A 309 17.41 -17.63 7.46
N GLY A 310 16.91 -18.36 6.46
CA GLY A 310 15.47 -18.43 6.17
C GLY A 310 14.62 -18.93 7.34
N LEU A 311 15.11 -19.91 8.10
CA LEU A 311 14.45 -20.44 9.31
C LEU A 311 14.44 -19.40 10.44
N ASN A 312 15.48 -18.59 10.59
CA ASN A 312 15.48 -17.47 11.54
C ASN A 312 14.41 -16.43 11.18
N GLY A 313 14.27 -16.11 9.89
CA GLY A 313 13.17 -15.27 9.40
C GLY A 313 11.80 -15.90 9.62
N LEU A 314 11.68 -17.22 9.45
CA LEU A 314 10.46 -17.99 9.71
C LEU A 314 10.06 -18.02 11.19
N ALA A 315 11.03 -18.02 12.10
CA ALA A 315 10.77 -17.95 13.55
C ALA A 315 10.20 -16.59 14.00
N GLY A 316 10.24 -15.57 13.14
CA GLY A 316 9.66 -14.26 13.42
C GLY A 316 8.15 -14.32 13.66
N PRO A 317 7.61 -13.66 14.70
CA PRO A 317 6.18 -13.69 15.02
C PRO A 317 5.25 -13.27 13.88
N LEU A 318 5.68 -12.30 13.07
CA LEU A 318 4.90 -11.80 11.92
C LEU A 318 4.93 -12.73 10.70
N HIS A 319 5.56 -13.90 10.80
CA HIS A 319 5.67 -14.85 9.70
C HIS A 319 5.24 -16.26 10.10
N GLY A 320 5.92 -16.89 11.07
CA GLY A 320 5.73 -18.32 11.36
C GLY A 320 4.76 -18.68 12.48
N LEU A 321 4.08 -17.71 13.12
CA LEU A 321 3.21 -17.96 14.28
C LEU A 321 1.70 -17.99 13.98
N ALA A 322 1.28 -17.73 12.73
CA ALA A 322 -0.14 -17.59 12.40
C ALA A 322 -0.98 -18.82 12.78
N ASN A 323 -0.45 -20.04 12.59
CA ASN A 323 -1.11 -21.28 12.99
C ASN A 323 -1.34 -21.32 14.51
N GLN A 324 -0.29 -21.06 15.31
CA GLN A 324 -0.41 -21.04 16.77
C GLN A 324 -1.38 -19.96 17.26
N GLU A 325 -1.35 -18.77 16.68
CA GLU A 325 -2.25 -17.67 17.03
C GLU A 325 -3.71 -18.01 16.76
N VAL A 326 -4.01 -18.65 15.62
CA VAL A 326 -5.34 -19.17 15.31
C VAL A 326 -5.77 -20.20 16.35
N LEU A 327 -4.93 -21.19 16.64
CA LEU A 327 -5.29 -22.27 17.56
C LEU A 327 -5.56 -21.75 18.98
N ASN A 328 -4.72 -20.84 19.46
CA ASN A 328 -4.91 -20.18 20.75
C ASN A 328 -6.20 -19.37 20.77
N TRP A 329 -6.47 -18.58 19.72
CA TRP A 329 -7.69 -17.79 19.62
C TRP A 329 -8.96 -18.65 19.57
N LEU A 330 -8.95 -19.76 18.83
CA LEU A 330 -10.05 -20.72 18.78
C LEU A 330 -10.27 -21.40 20.14
N THR A 331 -9.19 -21.73 20.85
CA THR A 331 -9.25 -22.33 22.19
C THR A 331 -9.88 -21.35 23.19
N GLU A 332 -9.47 -20.08 23.17
CA GLU A 332 -10.08 -19.04 24.01
C GLU A 332 -11.54 -18.79 23.65
N MET A 333 -11.86 -18.78 22.35
CA MET A 333 -13.24 -18.68 21.88
C MET A 333 -14.09 -19.83 22.41
N LYS A 334 -13.60 -21.07 22.29
CA LYS A 334 -14.27 -22.28 22.80
C LYS A 334 -14.50 -22.22 24.31
N LYS A 335 -13.55 -21.69 25.10
CA LYS A 335 -13.73 -21.48 26.55
C LYS A 335 -14.85 -20.49 26.87
N VAL A 336 -15.02 -19.44 26.05
CA VAL A 336 -16.02 -18.40 26.28
C VAL A 336 -17.42 -18.83 25.84
N ILE A 337 -17.55 -19.48 24.68
CA ILE A 337 -18.86 -19.85 24.11
C ILE A 337 -19.31 -21.27 24.48
N GLY A 338 -18.40 -22.11 24.98
CA GLY A 338 -18.67 -23.52 25.28
C GLY A 338 -19.02 -24.33 24.03
N ASP A 339 -20.06 -25.15 24.13
CA ASP A 339 -20.56 -26.00 23.04
C ASP A 339 -21.67 -25.36 22.20
N ASP A 340 -22.11 -24.15 22.56
CA ASP A 340 -23.11 -23.42 21.80
C ASP A 340 -22.47 -22.71 20.59
N LEU A 341 -22.40 -23.47 19.49
CA LEU A 341 -21.90 -23.01 18.19
C LEU A 341 -22.98 -22.26 17.37
N SER A 342 -24.04 -21.72 17.99
CA SER A 342 -25.06 -20.95 17.28
C SER A 342 -24.49 -19.76 16.50
N ASP A 343 -25.13 -19.42 15.38
CA ASP A 343 -24.72 -18.29 14.54
C ASP A 343 -24.62 -16.98 15.36
N GLU A 344 -25.49 -16.82 16.37
CA GLU A 344 -25.53 -15.67 17.27
C GLU A 344 -24.27 -15.55 18.15
N ASN A 345 -23.90 -16.62 18.87
CA ASN A 345 -22.75 -16.58 19.79
C ASN A 345 -21.43 -16.36 19.04
N ILE A 346 -21.27 -17.01 17.89
CA ILE A 346 -20.09 -16.87 17.05
C ILE A 346 -19.99 -15.43 16.54
N THR A 347 -21.09 -14.87 16.03
CA THR A 347 -21.16 -13.48 15.58
C THR A 347 -20.83 -12.51 16.71
N LYS A 348 -21.40 -12.72 17.90
CA LYS A 348 -21.15 -11.90 19.09
C LYS A 348 -19.67 -11.92 19.49
N TYR A 349 -19.03 -13.10 19.49
CA TYR A 349 -17.61 -13.21 19.82
C TYR A 349 -16.71 -12.55 18.78
N LEU A 350 -17.00 -12.71 17.48
CA LEU A 350 -16.28 -12.04 16.39
C LEU A 350 -16.37 -10.52 16.52
N TRP A 351 -17.56 -9.96 16.74
CA TRP A 351 -17.74 -8.53 16.98
C TRP A 351 -17.02 -8.06 18.25
N SER A 352 -17.03 -8.85 19.33
CA SER A 352 -16.26 -8.52 20.54
C SER A 352 -14.76 -8.43 20.28
N THR A 353 -14.24 -9.30 19.40
CA THR A 353 -12.83 -9.28 18.98
C THR A 353 -12.51 -8.01 18.20
N LEU A 354 -13.33 -7.68 17.20
CA LEU A 354 -13.14 -6.50 16.34
C LEU A 354 -13.33 -5.17 17.10
N ASN A 355 -14.34 -5.09 17.97
CA ASN A 355 -14.61 -3.90 18.79
C ASN A 355 -13.52 -3.64 19.84
N ALA A 356 -12.79 -4.67 20.24
CA ALA A 356 -11.59 -4.54 21.08
C ALA A 356 -10.35 -4.06 20.29
N GLY A 357 -10.48 -3.75 19.00
CA GLY A 357 -9.36 -3.35 18.14
C GLY A 357 -8.45 -4.51 17.72
N ARG A 358 -8.87 -5.76 17.96
CA ARG A 358 -8.14 -6.97 17.54
C ARG A 358 -8.59 -7.42 16.16
N VAL A 359 -7.79 -8.27 15.54
CA VAL A 359 -8.12 -8.93 14.26
C VAL A 359 -8.61 -10.35 14.51
N VAL A 360 -9.33 -10.93 13.54
CA VAL A 360 -9.69 -12.35 13.54
C VAL A 360 -8.52 -13.12 12.92
N PRO A 361 -7.76 -13.91 13.69
CA PRO A 361 -6.56 -14.60 13.18
C PRO A 361 -6.90 -15.55 12.03
N GLY A 362 -6.03 -15.62 11.02
CA GLY A 362 -6.22 -16.46 9.84
C GLY A 362 -7.17 -15.88 8.78
N TYR A 363 -7.79 -14.72 9.01
CA TYR A 363 -8.68 -14.03 8.04
C TYR A 363 -8.14 -12.65 7.66
N GLY A 364 -8.42 -12.21 6.43
CA GLY A 364 -8.10 -10.84 6.00
C GLY A 364 -6.88 -10.68 5.09
N HIS A 365 -6.68 -11.60 4.15
CA HIS A 365 -5.50 -11.60 3.28
C HIS A 365 -5.46 -10.38 2.33
N ALA A 366 -4.26 -9.79 2.12
CA ALA A 366 -4.12 -8.57 1.31
C ALA A 366 -4.41 -8.77 -0.19
N VAL A 367 -4.07 -9.95 -0.74
CA VAL A 367 -4.14 -10.26 -2.18
C VAL A 367 -5.29 -11.20 -2.56
N LEU A 368 -5.41 -12.37 -1.91
CA LEU A 368 -6.46 -13.37 -2.18
C LEU A 368 -7.88 -12.80 -2.03
N ARG A 369 -8.70 -12.98 -3.06
CA ARG A 369 -10.11 -12.52 -3.11
C ARG A 369 -11.13 -13.61 -2.82
N LYS A 370 -10.68 -14.84 -2.63
CA LYS A 370 -11.48 -16.03 -2.31
C LYS A 370 -10.78 -16.82 -1.21
N THR A 371 -11.48 -17.83 -0.67
CA THR A 371 -10.89 -18.79 0.27
C THR A 371 -9.65 -19.44 -0.32
N ASP A 372 -8.57 -19.46 0.46
CA ASP A 372 -7.32 -20.10 0.08
C ASP A 372 -7.55 -21.58 -0.27
N PRO A 373 -7.14 -22.06 -1.45
CA PRO A 373 -7.27 -23.47 -1.82
C PRO A 373 -6.60 -24.43 -0.84
N ARG A 374 -5.54 -23.98 -0.15
CA ARG A 374 -4.86 -24.78 0.87
C ARG A 374 -5.73 -24.98 2.12
N TYR A 375 -6.50 -23.96 2.52
CA TYR A 375 -7.53 -24.08 3.54
C TYR A 375 -8.60 -25.08 3.10
N MET A 376 -9.03 -25.02 1.84
CA MET A 376 -10.04 -25.95 1.31
C MET A 376 -9.56 -27.40 1.26
N ALA A 377 -8.29 -27.65 0.91
CA ALA A 377 -7.70 -28.98 0.94
C ALA A 377 -7.71 -29.58 2.36
N GLN A 378 -7.28 -28.80 3.35
CA GLN A 378 -7.33 -29.18 4.76
C GLN A 378 -8.76 -29.39 5.28
N ARG A 379 -9.69 -28.54 4.86
CA ARG A 379 -11.11 -28.68 5.20
C ARG A 379 -11.69 -30.00 4.67
N LYS A 380 -11.40 -30.34 3.41
CA LYS A 380 -11.85 -31.60 2.82
C LYS A 380 -11.29 -32.81 3.57
N PHE A 381 -10.01 -32.75 3.93
CA PHE A 381 -9.37 -33.78 4.77
C PHE A 381 -10.09 -33.93 6.12
N ALA A 382 -10.35 -32.81 6.81
CA ALA A 382 -11.05 -32.82 8.10
C ALA A 382 -12.49 -33.37 8.00
N GLN A 383 -13.23 -33.01 6.95
CA GLN A 383 -14.57 -33.52 6.70
C GLN A 383 -14.61 -35.04 6.49
N GLU A 384 -13.57 -35.62 5.89
CA GLU A 384 -13.48 -37.07 5.70
C GLU A 384 -13.05 -37.80 6.98
N LYS A 385 -12.12 -37.22 7.75
CA LYS A 385 -11.40 -37.94 8.81
C LYS A 385 -11.80 -37.60 10.24
N MET A 386 -12.34 -36.41 10.46
CA MET A 386 -12.68 -35.89 11.79
C MET A 386 -13.93 -34.98 11.77
N PRO A 387 -15.05 -35.37 11.12
CA PRO A 387 -16.23 -34.49 10.99
C PRO A 387 -16.89 -34.15 12.34
N GLU A 388 -16.77 -35.04 13.32
CA GLU A 388 -17.39 -34.90 14.64
C GLU A 388 -16.47 -34.22 15.68
N ASP A 389 -15.26 -33.81 15.29
CA ASP A 389 -14.36 -33.13 16.21
C ASP A 389 -14.89 -31.74 16.60
N PRO A 390 -15.03 -31.42 17.91
CA PRO A 390 -15.60 -30.15 18.35
C PRO A 390 -14.83 -28.91 17.89
N MET A 391 -13.50 -29.00 17.77
CA MET A 391 -12.68 -27.89 17.31
C MET A 391 -12.83 -27.67 15.79
N PHE A 392 -12.93 -28.74 15.00
CA PHE A 392 -13.25 -28.64 13.59
C PHE A 392 -14.66 -28.10 13.33
N GLN A 393 -15.64 -28.50 14.14
CA GLN A 393 -16.99 -27.92 14.06
C GLN A 393 -16.98 -26.42 14.35
N LEU A 394 -16.20 -25.98 15.36
CA LEU A 394 -15.98 -24.56 15.64
C LEU A 394 -15.33 -23.84 14.44
N VAL A 395 -14.23 -24.37 13.88
CA VAL A 395 -13.58 -23.80 12.69
C VAL A 395 -14.55 -23.69 11.51
N SER A 396 -15.35 -24.74 11.28
CA SER A 396 -16.38 -24.76 10.24
C SER A 396 -17.45 -23.68 10.42
N GLN A 397 -17.83 -23.44 11.68
CA GLN A 397 -18.82 -22.42 12.00
C GLN A 397 -18.25 -21.01 11.89
N VAL A 398 -17.01 -20.79 12.31
CA VAL A 398 -16.28 -19.52 12.08
C VAL A 398 -16.13 -19.26 10.58
N TYR A 399 -15.83 -20.28 9.77
CA TYR A 399 -15.77 -20.16 8.30
C TYR A 399 -17.08 -19.69 7.66
N LYS A 400 -18.22 -20.16 8.16
CA LYS A 400 -19.55 -19.74 7.69
C LYS A 400 -19.84 -18.27 7.99
N ILE A 401 -19.37 -17.76 9.13
CA ILE A 401 -19.85 -16.50 9.72
C ILE A 401 -18.84 -15.36 9.57
N ALA A 402 -17.56 -15.62 9.81
CA ALA A 402 -16.51 -14.59 9.82
C ALA A 402 -16.45 -13.75 8.53
N PRO A 403 -16.61 -14.31 7.30
CA PRO A 403 -16.58 -13.49 6.10
C PRO A 403 -17.67 -12.41 6.06
N LYS A 404 -18.87 -12.71 6.57
CA LYS A 404 -19.98 -11.76 6.63
C LYS A 404 -19.70 -10.65 7.64
N VAL A 405 -19.28 -11.02 8.85
CA VAL A 405 -18.95 -10.09 9.93
C VAL A 405 -17.80 -9.15 9.53
N LEU A 406 -16.74 -9.69 8.91
CA LEU A 406 -15.60 -8.90 8.46
C LEU A 406 -15.96 -7.95 7.31
N THR A 407 -16.89 -8.35 6.43
CA THR A 407 -17.43 -7.47 5.39
C THR A 407 -18.24 -6.34 6.00
N GLU A 408 -19.13 -6.64 6.95
CA GLU A 408 -19.94 -5.66 7.65
C GLU A 408 -19.11 -4.65 8.46
N HIS A 409 -18.03 -5.12 9.11
CA HIS A 409 -17.07 -4.26 9.81
C HIS A 409 -16.32 -3.28 8.86
N GLY A 410 -16.24 -3.57 7.56
CA GLY A 410 -15.80 -2.63 6.53
C GLY A 410 -14.30 -2.29 6.48
N LYS A 411 -13.47 -2.80 7.41
CA LYS A 411 -12.01 -2.60 7.39
C LYS A 411 -11.23 -3.68 6.63
N THR A 412 -11.84 -4.84 6.42
CA THR A 412 -11.17 -5.99 5.79
C THR A 412 -11.49 -6.04 4.31
N LYS A 413 -10.46 -5.89 3.46
CA LYS A 413 -10.66 -5.88 2.00
C LYS A 413 -11.10 -7.25 1.45
N ASN A 414 -10.44 -8.33 1.89
CA ASN A 414 -10.79 -9.69 1.49
C ASN A 414 -11.02 -10.56 2.74
N PRO A 415 -12.28 -10.91 3.07
CA PRO A 415 -12.65 -11.45 4.37
C PRO A 415 -12.56 -12.99 4.46
N PHE A 416 -11.69 -13.61 3.66
CA PHE A 416 -11.58 -15.07 3.55
C PHE A 416 -10.42 -15.64 4.37
N PRO A 417 -10.49 -16.92 4.79
CA PRO A 417 -9.41 -17.53 5.55
C PRO A 417 -8.24 -17.97 4.68
N ASN A 418 -7.07 -18.09 5.31
CA ASN A 418 -5.87 -18.70 4.77
C ASN A 418 -5.62 -20.11 5.35
N VAL A 419 -4.55 -20.77 4.89
CA VAL A 419 -4.14 -22.11 5.35
C VAL A 419 -3.97 -22.24 6.88
N ASP A 420 -3.50 -21.18 7.55
CA ASP A 420 -3.21 -21.19 9.00
C ASP A 420 -4.49 -21.19 9.84
N ALA A 421 -5.62 -20.78 9.27
CA ALA A 421 -6.93 -20.82 9.93
C ALA A 421 -7.43 -22.25 10.23
N HIS A 422 -6.76 -23.29 9.72
CA HIS A 422 -7.24 -24.68 9.78
C HIS A 422 -6.18 -25.70 10.21
N SER A 423 -4.89 -25.43 9.99
CA SER A 423 -3.83 -26.44 10.16
C SER A 423 -3.64 -26.86 11.62
N GLY A 424 -3.80 -25.95 12.57
CA GLY A 424 -3.62 -26.23 14.00
C GLY A 424 -4.57 -27.28 14.56
N VAL A 425 -5.86 -27.24 14.17
CA VAL A 425 -6.86 -28.19 14.66
C VAL A 425 -6.63 -29.61 14.13
N LEU A 426 -6.11 -29.74 12.90
CA LEU A 426 -5.73 -31.02 12.31
C LEU A 426 -4.57 -31.65 13.09
N LEU A 427 -3.52 -30.87 13.38
CA LEU A 427 -2.36 -31.36 14.13
C LEU A 427 -2.75 -31.77 15.56
N GLN A 428 -3.55 -30.94 16.24
CA GLN A 428 -4.00 -31.20 17.60
C GLN A 428 -4.84 -32.47 17.70
N TYR A 429 -5.76 -32.71 16.75
CA TYR A 429 -6.64 -33.88 16.74
C TYR A 429 -5.88 -35.20 16.75
N TYR A 430 -4.78 -35.29 15.99
CA TYR A 430 -3.96 -36.51 15.93
C TYR A 430 -2.92 -36.63 17.04
N GLY A 431 -2.88 -35.68 17.99
CA GLY A 431 -2.04 -35.75 19.18
C GLY A 431 -0.74 -34.94 19.11
N LEU A 432 -0.48 -34.21 18.03
CA LEU A 432 0.63 -33.25 17.95
C LEU A 432 0.12 -31.92 18.51
N THR A 433 0.15 -31.79 19.84
CA THR A 433 -0.48 -30.68 20.59
C THR A 433 0.48 -29.54 20.94
N GLU A 434 1.78 -29.74 20.70
CA GLU A 434 2.84 -28.83 21.10
C GLU A 434 2.99 -27.67 20.09
N ALA A 435 2.11 -26.67 20.19
CA ALA A 435 2.02 -25.55 19.23
C ALA A 435 3.36 -24.84 18.95
N ASN A 436 4.27 -24.73 19.91
CA ASN A 436 5.62 -24.14 19.72
C ASN A 436 6.47 -24.91 18.69
N TYR A 437 6.11 -26.15 18.36
CA TYR A 437 6.77 -26.97 17.37
C TYR A 437 6.20 -26.80 15.94
N TYR A 438 5.01 -26.22 15.78
CA TYR A 438 4.33 -26.16 14.47
C TYR A 438 5.15 -25.40 13.41
N THR A 439 5.89 -24.38 13.80
CA THR A 439 6.77 -23.64 12.88
C THR A 439 7.94 -24.50 12.38
N VAL A 440 8.36 -25.54 13.12
CA VAL A 440 9.37 -26.50 12.65
C VAL A 440 8.81 -27.35 11.50
N LEU A 441 7.57 -27.83 11.62
CA LEU A 441 6.88 -28.52 10.51
C LEU A 441 6.79 -27.62 9.28
N PHE A 442 6.47 -26.35 9.48
CA PHE A 442 6.44 -25.36 8.41
C PHE A 442 7.83 -25.19 7.77
N GLY A 443 8.90 -25.12 8.57
CA GLY A 443 10.27 -25.04 8.07
C GLY A 443 10.69 -26.24 7.22
N VAL A 444 10.33 -27.46 7.65
CA VAL A 444 10.57 -28.69 6.86
C VAL A 444 9.86 -28.64 5.52
N SER A 445 8.58 -28.25 5.50
CA SER A 445 7.83 -28.08 4.26
C SER A 445 8.43 -26.99 3.36
N ARG A 446 8.74 -25.82 3.94
CA ARG A 446 9.24 -24.64 3.20
C ARG A 446 10.57 -24.90 2.50
N ALA A 447 11.42 -25.76 3.07
CA ALA A 447 12.69 -26.15 2.45
C ALA A 447 12.50 -26.76 1.05
N ILE A 448 11.43 -27.52 0.85
CA ILE A 448 11.10 -28.15 -0.44
C ILE A 448 10.73 -27.10 -1.51
N GLY A 449 10.35 -25.87 -1.11
CA GLY A 449 10.06 -24.76 -2.04
C GLY A 449 11.24 -23.84 -2.30
N VAL A 450 11.96 -23.45 -1.26
CA VAL A 450 13.04 -22.45 -1.37
C VAL A 450 14.34 -23.02 -1.97
N LEU A 451 14.61 -24.31 -1.76
CA LEU A 451 15.83 -24.94 -2.25
C LEU A 451 15.82 -25.21 -3.77
N PRO A 452 14.71 -25.65 -4.41
CA PRO A 452 14.62 -25.65 -5.87
C PRO A 452 14.92 -24.29 -6.48
N GLN A 453 14.36 -23.21 -5.91
CA GLN A 453 14.65 -21.86 -6.38
C GLN A 453 16.14 -21.54 -6.23
N LEU A 454 16.76 -21.87 -5.11
CA LEU A 454 18.19 -21.64 -4.89
C LEU A 454 19.05 -22.39 -5.93
N ILE A 455 18.69 -23.63 -6.28
CA ILE A 455 19.35 -24.39 -7.35
C ILE A 455 19.21 -23.65 -8.68
N ILE A 456 18.00 -23.21 -9.03
CA ILE A 456 17.71 -22.47 -10.26
C ILE A 456 18.51 -21.17 -10.29
N ASP A 457 18.57 -20.41 -9.20
CA ASP A 457 19.32 -19.15 -9.09
C ASP A 457 20.80 -19.36 -9.42
N ARG A 458 21.41 -20.44 -8.93
CA ARG A 458 22.79 -20.80 -9.27
C ARG A 458 22.93 -21.26 -10.72
N ALA A 459 21.94 -21.99 -11.23
CA ALA A 459 21.95 -22.53 -12.59
C ALA A 459 21.86 -21.45 -13.67
N VAL A 460 21.01 -20.44 -13.44
CA VAL A 460 20.86 -19.29 -14.34
C VAL A 460 21.89 -18.18 -14.05
N GLY A 461 22.72 -18.37 -13.03
CA GLY A 461 23.79 -17.44 -12.66
C GLY A 461 23.29 -16.10 -12.13
N ALA A 462 22.17 -16.10 -11.40
CA ALA A 462 21.57 -14.94 -10.76
C ALA A 462 22.61 -14.16 -9.94
N PRO A 463 22.62 -12.82 -10.02
CA PRO A 463 23.59 -11.98 -9.34
C PRO A 463 23.31 -11.89 -7.83
N ILE A 464 24.23 -11.25 -7.11
CA ILE A 464 24.00 -10.79 -5.74
C ILE A 464 22.82 -9.81 -5.72
N GLU A 465 21.93 -9.95 -4.73
CA GLU A 465 20.88 -8.98 -4.46
C GLU A 465 21.49 -7.77 -3.73
N SER A 466 21.37 -6.57 -4.33
CA SER A 466 21.95 -5.34 -3.78
C SER A 466 20.97 -4.17 -3.98
N LEU A 467 20.14 -3.93 -2.97
CA LEU A 467 19.18 -2.81 -2.94
C LEU A 467 19.87 -1.51 -2.49
N THR A 468 19.52 -0.39 -3.11
CA THR A 468 20.02 0.94 -2.71
C THR A 468 19.13 1.53 -1.62
N ALA A 469 19.72 1.93 -0.50
CA ALA A 469 19.02 2.67 0.55
C ALA A 469 18.80 4.13 0.12
N GLN A 470 17.61 4.67 0.38
CA GLN A 470 17.29 6.08 0.15
C GLN A 470 17.21 6.78 1.51
N GLU A 471 18.08 7.77 1.75
CA GLU A 471 17.94 8.65 2.92
C GLU A 471 16.66 9.49 2.80
N ALA A 472 16.03 9.75 3.95
CA ALA A 472 14.91 10.69 4.02
C ALA A 472 15.37 12.02 3.40
N PRO A 473 14.65 12.56 2.40
CA PRO A 473 15.04 13.84 1.84
C PRO A 473 15.05 14.88 2.98
N PRO A 474 16.13 15.67 3.12
CA PRO A 474 16.16 16.70 4.15
C PRO A 474 14.97 17.63 3.93
N HIS A 475 14.39 18.15 5.02
CA HIS A 475 13.30 19.12 4.96
C HIS A 475 13.82 20.47 4.41
N LYS A 476 14.25 20.49 3.15
CA LYS A 476 14.64 21.71 2.45
C LYS A 476 13.37 22.50 2.22
N LEU A 477 13.31 23.68 2.82
CA LEU A 477 12.36 24.72 2.47
C LEU A 477 12.62 25.16 1.02
N GLU A 478 12.03 24.45 0.07
CA GLU A 478 12.10 24.83 -1.33
C GLU A 478 11.32 26.13 -1.55
N LYS A 479 12.02 27.13 -2.10
CA LYS A 479 11.39 28.38 -2.50
C LYS A 479 10.42 28.09 -3.62
N LYS A 480 9.12 28.32 -3.39
CA LYS A 480 8.10 28.14 -4.43
C LYS A 480 8.41 29.08 -5.60
N PRO A 481 8.59 28.58 -6.83
CA PRO A 481 8.85 29.45 -7.96
C PRO A 481 7.62 30.34 -8.23
N VAL A 482 7.87 31.64 -8.41
CA VAL A 482 6.85 32.61 -8.82
C VAL A 482 6.62 32.43 -10.31
N LYS A 483 5.65 31.57 -10.64
CA LYS A 483 5.26 31.33 -12.03
C LYS A 483 4.27 32.38 -12.50
N PHE A 484 4.34 32.74 -13.79
CA PHE A 484 3.40 33.67 -14.42
C PHE A 484 1.95 33.21 -14.28
N SER A 485 1.71 31.89 -14.31
CA SER A 485 0.40 31.27 -14.09
C SER A 485 -0.22 31.62 -12.73
N ASN A 486 0.59 31.75 -11.66
CA ASN A 486 0.12 32.16 -10.34
C ASN A 486 -0.33 33.63 -10.32
N LEU A 487 0.40 34.51 -11.01
CA LEU A 487 0.08 35.93 -11.10
C LEU A 487 -1.19 36.15 -11.94
N LEU A 488 -1.32 35.41 -13.06
CA LEU A 488 -2.48 35.47 -13.94
C LEU A 488 -3.74 34.96 -13.24
N LEU A 489 -3.65 33.85 -12.50
CA LEU A 489 -4.75 33.32 -11.69
C LEU A 489 -5.18 34.36 -10.65
N GLY A 490 -4.25 34.91 -9.87
CA GLY A 490 -4.56 35.93 -8.86
C GLY A 490 -5.21 37.19 -9.43
N ALA A 491 -4.72 37.68 -10.57
CA ALA A 491 -5.30 38.82 -11.27
C ALA A 491 -6.71 38.53 -11.79
N GLY A 492 -6.92 37.37 -12.42
CA GLY A 492 -8.22 36.95 -12.96
C GLY A 492 -9.28 36.77 -11.87
N LEU A 493 -8.94 36.14 -10.75
CA LEU A 493 -9.87 35.94 -9.63
C LEU A 493 -10.30 37.26 -8.98
N ASN A 494 -9.40 38.23 -8.86
CA ASN A 494 -9.73 39.53 -8.29
C ASN A 494 -10.57 40.39 -9.26
N LEU A 495 -10.34 40.28 -10.57
CA LEU A 495 -11.20 40.91 -11.58
C LEU A 495 -12.61 40.33 -11.55
N PHE A 496 -12.73 39.00 -11.46
CA PHE A 496 -14.01 38.31 -11.33
C PHE A 496 -14.74 38.71 -10.04
N GLU A 497 -14.03 38.74 -8.90
CA GLU A 497 -14.58 39.14 -7.61
C GLU A 497 -15.19 40.53 -7.66
N VAL A 498 -14.43 41.53 -8.12
CA VAL A 498 -14.88 42.94 -8.20
C VAL A 498 -16.04 43.10 -9.18
N THR A 499 -16.01 42.42 -10.32
CA THR A 499 -17.00 42.57 -11.40
C THR A 499 -18.32 41.88 -11.09
N THR A 500 -18.33 40.91 -10.17
CA THR A 500 -19.54 40.17 -9.76
C THR A 500 -20.17 40.82 -8.51
N LEU A 501 -20.16 40.15 -7.36
CA LEU A 501 -20.79 40.66 -6.13
C LEU A 501 -19.86 41.59 -5.33
N GLY A 502 -18.57 41.67 -5.66
CA GLY A 502 -17.60 42.49 -4.94
C GLY A 502 -17.98 43.97 -4.96
N GLN A 503 -18.15 44.57 -6.15
CA GLN A 503 -18.52 45.98 -6.26
C GLN A 503 -19.92 46.30 -5.69
N PRO A 504 -20.99 45.54 -5.97
CA PRO A 504 -22.29 45.73 -5.34
C PRO A 504 -22.25 45.76 -3.81
N LEU A 505 -21.54 44.80 -3.19
CA LEU A 505 -21.41 44.74 -1.73
C LEU A 505 -20.57 45.89 -1.18
N GLU A 506 -19.56 46.35 -1.92
CA GLU A 506 -18.79 47.56 -1.58
C GLU A 506 -19.67 48.81 -1.57
N VAL A 507 -20.44 49.04 -2.64
CA VAL A 507 -21.33 50.19 -2.76
C VAL A 507 -22.41 50.21 -1.68
N VAL A 508 -22.96 49.05 -1.33
CA VAL A 508 -23.92 48.93 -0.22
C VAL A 508 -23.23 49.23 1.11
N LYS A 509 -22.04 48.67 1.35
CA LYS A 509 -21.26 48.92 2.57
C LYS A 509 -20.92 50.40 2.73
N THR A 510 -20.45 51.07 1.69
CA THR A 510 -20.10 52.51 1.74
C THR A 510 -21.33 53.40 1.85
N THR A 511 -22.45 53.04 1.21
CA THR A 511 -23.74 53.73 1.37
C THR A 511 -24.26 53.61 2.80
N MET A 512 -24.17 52.41 3.40
CA MET A 512 -24.48 52.20 4.81
C MET A 512 -23.55 52.96 5.74
N ALA A 513 -22.25 53.08 5.42
CA ALA A 513 -21.30 53.82 6.24
C ALA A 513 -21.58 55.34 6.19
N ALA A 514 -21.95 55.88 5.04
CA ALA A 514 -22.26 57.29 4.85
C ALA A 514 -23.57 57.74 5.54
N ASN A 515 -24.59 56.87 5.58
CA ASN A 515 -25.92 57.15 6.14
C ASN A 515 -26.11 56.45 7.48
N ARG A 516 -26.11 57.23 8.59
CA ARG A 516 -25.92 56.70 9.94
C ARG A 516 -27.08 55.90 10.54
N SER A 517 -28.28 56.15 10.06
CA SER A 517 -29.53 55.50 10.45
C SER A 517 -29.88 54.26 9.64
N ASP A 518 -29.20 54.01 8.51
CA ASP A 518 -29.68 53.05 7.51
C ASP A 518 -29.21 51.62 7.84
N GLY A 519 -30.17 50.69 7.94
CA GLY A 519 -29.93 49.25 7.90
C GLY A 519 -29.62 48.74 6.48
N MET A 520 -29.30 47.45 6.34
CA MET A 520 -28.94 46.87 5.04
C MET A 520 -30.05 47.01 3.98
N ALA A 521 -31.30 46.76 4.36
CA ALA A 521 -32.46 46.92 3.47
C ALA A 521 -32.65 48.38 3.00
N ALA A 522 -32.48 49.34 3.92
CA ALA A 522 -32.58 50.77 3.59
C ALA A 522 -31.46 51.22 2.65
N ALA A 523 -30.23 50.74 2.86
CA ALA A 523 -29.12 51.06 1.97
C ALA A 523 -29.23 50.39 0.59
N LEU A 524 -29.71 49.15 0.52
CA LEU A 524 -30.04 48.48 -0.75
C LEU A 524 -31.09 49.29 -1.52
N GLY A 525 -32.18 49.70 -0.85
CA GLY A 525 -33.21 50.55 -1.44
C GLY A 525 -32.67 51.90 -1.91
N ARG A 526 -31.77 52.53 -1.15
CA ARG A 526 -31.15 53.81 -1.52
C ARG A 526 -30.23 53.67 -2.74
N VAL A 527 -29.47 52.59 -2.86
CA VAL A 527 -28.63 52.32 -4.04
C VAL A 527 -29.50 52.05 -5.27
N TRP A 528 -30.56 51.26 -5.11
CA TRP A 528 -31.53 50.97 -6.16
C TRP A 528 -32.25 52.24 -6.65
N ASN A 529 -32.74 53.09 -5.73
CA ASN A 529 -33.42 54.33 -6.08
C ASN A 529 -32.49 55.37 -6.74
N ARG A 530 -31.18 55.28 -6.51
CA ARG A 530 -30.18 56.20 -7.08
C ARG A 530 -29.84 55.90 -8.55
N GLY A 531 -30.00 54.65 -9.01
CA GLY A 531 -29.56 54.29 -10.36
C GLY A 531 -29.88 52.86 -10.80
N GLY A 532 -30.88 52.21 -10.20
CA GLY A 532 -31.26 50.83 -10.47
C GLY A 532 -30.09 49.85 -10.29
N VAL A 533 -29.98 48.88 -11.20
CA VAL A 533 -28.90 47.88 -11.23
C VAL A 533 -27.52 48.52 -11.39
N PHE A 534 -27.39 49.57 -12.22
CA PHE A 534 -26.11 50.27 -12.42
C PHE A 534 -25.68 51.06 -11.18
N GLY A 535 -26.62 51.40 -10.28
CA GLY A 535 -26.33 52.02 -8.99
C GLY A 535 -25.39 51.18 -8.12
N PHE A 536 -25.47 49.85 -8.23
CA PHE A 536 -24.62 48.90 -7.48
C PHE A 536 -23.19 48.79 -8.02
N TYR A 537 -22.97 49.21 -9.27
CA TYR A 537 -21.65 49.19 -9.91
C TYR A 537 -21.00 50.58 -9.97
N GLN A 538 -21.56 51.55 -9.26
CA GLN A 538 -21.01 52.90 -9.21
C GLN A 538 -19.56 52.88 -8.70
N GLY A 539 -18.65 53.47 -9.47
CA GLY A 539 -17.21 53.48 -9.17
C GLY A 539 -16.42 52.34 -9.81
N LEU A 540 -17.07 51.42 -10.54
CA LEU A 540 -16.41 50.42 -11.38
C LEU A 540 -15.95 51.04 -12.70
N ILE A 541 -14.87 51.82 -12.64
CA ILE A 541 -14.20 52.43 -13.79
C ILE A 541 -12.94 51.65 -14.15
N PRO A 542 -12.26 51.88 -15.29
CA PRO A 542 -11.06 51.12 -15.68
C PRO A 542 -9.99 51.01 -14.59
N TRP A 543 -9.79 52.05 -13.80
CA TRP A 543 -8.87 52.06 -12.65
C TRP A 543 -9.26 51.07 -11.54
N ALA A 544 -10.54 50.69 -11.42
CA ALA A 544 -10.99 49.66 -10.49
C ALA A 544 -10.57 48.26 -10.91
N TRP A 545 -10.60 47.95 -12.21
CA TRP A 545 -10.08 46.69 -12.73
C TRP A 545 -8.56 46.63 -12.67
N ILE A 546 -7.87 47.72 -13.00
CA ILE A 546 -6.40 47.82 -12.86
C ILE A 546 -5.98 47.60 -11.40
N GLU A 547 -6.67 48.24 -10.45
CA GLU A 547 -6.41 48.03 -9.02
C GLU A 547 -6.68 46.58 -8.60
N ALA A 548 -7.77 45.98 -9.08
CA ALA A 548 -8.14 44.61 -8.73
C ALA A 548 -7.15 43.57 -9.26
N SER A 549 -6.71 43.67 -10.52
CA SER A 549 -5.76 42.72 -11.10
C SER A 549 -4.38 42.84 -10.46
N THR A 550 -3.89 44.07 -10.26
CA THR A 550 -2.53 44.30 -9.75
C THR A 550 -2.41 44.05 -8.24
N LYS A 551 -3.44 44.36 -7.43
CA LYS A 551 -3.41 44.10 -5.98
C LYS A 551 -3.25 42.61 -5.68
N GLY A 552 -3.92 41.75 -6.46
CA GLY A 552 -3.88 40.29 -6.31
C GLY A 552 -2.50 39.73 -6.67
N ALA A 553 -1.91 40.19 -7.77
CA ALA A 553 -0.58 39.79 -8.20
C ALA A 553 0.51 40.17 -7.16
N VAL A 554 0.50 41.42 -6.68
CA VAL A 554 1.47 41.91 -5.69
C VAL A 554 1.31 41.18 -4.35
N LEU A 555 0.08 40.97 -3.89
CA LEU A 555 -0.20 40.26 -2.64
C LEU A 555 0.39 38.86 -2.66
N LEU A 556 0.11 38.06 -3.69
CA LEU A 556 0.55 36.66 -3.74
C LEU A 556 2.05 36.53 -3.87
N PHE A 557 2.66 37.39 -4.69
CA PHE A 557 4.11 37.44 -4.83
C PHE A 557 4.78 37.71 -3.48
N VAL A 558 4.45 38.84 -2.85
CA VAL A 558 5.11 39.27 -1.62
C VAL A 558 4.77 38.35 -0.44
N ALA A 559 3.55 37.84 -0.36
CA ALA A 559 3.18 36.88 0.68
C ALA A 559 3.98 35.59 0.56
N SER A 560 4.21 35.08 -0.65
CA SER A 560 5.01 33.86 -0.87
C SER A 560 6.49 34.04 -0.51
N GLU A 561 7.06 35.20 -0.83
CA GLU A 561 8.44 35.55 -0.45
C GLU A 561 8.56 35.68 1.08
N ALA A 562 7.66 36.46 1.69
CA ALA A 562 7.68 36.70 3.14
C ALA A 562 7.41 35.42 3.95
N GLU A 563 6.53 34.53 3.48
CA GLU A 563 6.30 33.22 4.10
C GLU A 563 7.54 32.32 4.01
N TRP A 564 8.26 32.32 2.89
CA TRP A 564 9.50 31.56 2.75
C TRP A 564 10.59 32.05 3.71
N TYR A 565 10.81 33.38 3.78
CA TYR A 565 11.75 33.96 4.74
C TYR A 565 11.33 33.69 6.18
N ALA A 566 10.07 33.87 6.53
CA ALA A 566 9.59 33.59 7.89
C ALA A 566 9.86 32.14 8.31
N ARG A 567 9.62 31.18 7.40
CA ARG A 567 9.87 29.75 7.66
C ARG A 567 11.37 29.42 7.70
N SER A 568 12.19 30.05 6.87
CA SER A 568 13.65 29.85 6.91
C SER A 568 14.27 30.39 8.22
N PHE A 569 13.60 31.35 8.87
CA PHE A 569 13.92 31.80 10.23
C PHE A 569 13.21 31.02 11.35
N GLY A 570 12.57 29.88 11.05
CA GLY A 570 11.99 28.98 12.04
C GLY A 570 10.54 29.29 12.46
N ALA A 571 9.81 30.14 11.73
CA ALA A 571 8.38 30.33 11.98
C ALA A 571 7.58 29.07 11.63
N SER A 572 6.61 28.72 12.48
CA SER A 572 5.64 27.65 12.20
C SER A 572 4.82 27.95 10.93
N ASP A 573 4.17 26.95 10.35
CA ASP A 573 3.31 27.14 9.17
C ASP A 573 2.26 28.25 9.39
N PHE A 574 1.67 28.27 10.58
CA PHE A 574 0.70 29.29 10.98
C PHE A 574 1.35 30.69 11.06
N GLY A 575 2.51 30.80 11.71
CA GLY A 575 3.25 32.07 11.82
C GLY A 575 3.72 32.59 10.47
N GLY A 576 4.26 31.72 9.62
CA GLY A 576 4.68 32.05 8.25
C GLY A 576 3.52 32.55 7.38
N GLY A 577 2.35 31.93 7.49
CA GLY A 577 1.14 32.37 6.79
C GLY A 577 0.65 33.77 7.23
N ILE A 578 0.70 34.06 8.54
CA ILE A 578 0.34 35.38 9.07
C ILE A 578 1.33 36.45 8.58
N ILE A 579 2.63 36.18 8.68
CA ILE A 579 3.69 37.11 8.24
C ILE A 579 3.58 37.37 6.74
N GLY A 580 3.34 36.32 5.94
CA GLY A 580 3.04 36.43 4.52
C GLY A 580 1.83 37.34 4.24
N GLY A 581 0.71 37.09 4.90
CA GLY A 581 -0.51 37.89 4.76
C GLY A 581 -0.34 39.36 5.17
N VAL A 582 0.35 39.63 6.28
CA VAL A 582 0.65 40.99 6.74
C VAL A 582 1.52 41.73 5.73
N THR A 583 2.62 41.11 5.30
CA THR A 583 3.63 41.74 4.44
C THR A 583 3.07 41.99 3.03
N GLY A 584 2.37 41.00 2.45
CA GLY A 584 1.67 41.16 1.19
C GLY A 584 0.53 42.17 1.26
N GLY A 585 -0.17 42.25 2.40
CA GLY A 585 -1.17 43.28 2.70
C GLY A 585 -0.62 44.70 2.64
N VAL A 586 0.54 44.94 3.25
CA VAL A 586 1.22 46.23 3.19
C VAL A 586 1.70 46.54 1.77
N ALA A 587 2.36 45.57 1.11
CA ALA A 587 2.93 45.78 -0.21
C ALA A 587 1.89 46.18 -1.25
N GLN A 588 0.74 45.49 -1.34
CA GLN A 588 -0.31 45.87 -2.29
C GLN A 588 -0.92 47.25 -1.98
N ALA A 589 -0.96 47.66 -0.71
CA ALA A 589 -1.52 48.95 -0.32
C ALA A 589 -0.68 50.11 -0.88
N TYR A 590 0.64 50.00 -0.78
CA TYR A 590 1.58 51.02 -1.28
C TYR A 590 1.86 50.91 -2.77
N ALA A 591 1.99 49.69 -3.31
CA ALA A 591 2.36 49.48 -4.71
C ALA A 591 1.19 49.69 -5.68
N THR A 592 -0.04 49.42 -5.23
CA THR A 592 -1.22 49.44 -6.09
C THR A 592 -2.27 50.42 -5.59
N MET A 593 -2.76 50.22 -4.36
CA MET A 593 -3.99 50.89 -3.94
C MET A 593 -3.85 52.40 -3.81
N GLY A 594 -2.72 52.91 -3.32
CA GLY A 594 -2.50 54.37 -3.19
C GLY A 594 -2.63 55.09 -4.54
N PHE A 595 -1.87 54.62 -5.54
CA PHE A 595 -1.91 55.18 -6.89
C PHE A 595 -3.28 55.04 -7.55
N CYS A 596 -3.88 53.84 -7.55
CA CYS A 596 -5.19 53.62 -8.16
C CYS A 596 -6.30 54.43 -7.49
N THR A 597 -6.24 54.61 -6.16
CA THR A 597 -7.21 55.44 -5.42
C THR A 597 -7.08 56.92 -5.82
N CYS A 598 -5.85 57.41 -5.98
CA CYS A 598 -5.61 58.76 -6.49
C CYS A 598 -6.22 58.94 -7.89
N MET A 599 -5.95 58.01 -8.81
CA MET A 599 -6.50 58.04 -10.17
C MET A 599 -8.02 57.95 -10.21
N LYS A 600 -8.63 57.09 -9.39
CA LYS A 600 -10.09 57.01 -9.24
C LYS A 600 -10.69 58.32 -8.74
N THR A 601 -10.04 58.94 -7.76
CA THR A 601 -10.49 60.22 -7.20
C THR A 601 -10.45 61.33 -8.25
N VAL A 602 -9.41 61.36 -9.08
CA VAL A 602 -9.28 62.30 -10.20
C VAL A 602 -10.42 62.10 -11.21
N GLU A 603 -10.69 60.85 -11.62
CA GLU A 603 -11.78 60.56 -12.58
C GLU A 603 -13.17 60.90 -12.03
N ILE A 604 -13.44 60.58 -10.75
CA ILE A 604 -14.72 60.91 -10.12
C ILE A 604 -14.90 62.43 -9.99
N THR A 605 -13.83 63.15 -9.64
CA THR A 605 -13.87 64.62 -9.53
C THR A 605 -14.12 65.26 -10.89
N LYS A 606 -13.46 64.75 -11.94
CA LYS A 606 -13.69 65.14 -13.33
C LYS A 606 -15.13 64.88 -13.77
N GLN A 607 -15.69 63.70 -13.46
CA GLN A 607 -17.09 63.39 -13.75
C GLN A 607 -18.03 64.38 -13.05
N LYS A 608 -17.82 64.69 -11.76
CA LYS A 608 -18.63 65.67 -11.01
C LYS A 608 -18.56 67.07 -11.61
N LEU A 609 -17.37 67.54 -12.00
CA LEU A 609 -17.17 68.84 -12.63
C LEU A 609 -17.83 68.90 -14.01
N SER A 610 -17.75 67.81 -14.79
CA SER A 610 -18.42 67.67 -16.08
C SER A 610 -19.94 67.65 -15.96
N THR A 611 -20.50 66.97 -14.95
CA THR A 611 -21.95 66.98 -14.67
C THR A 611 -22.43 68.35 -14.16
N ALA A 612 -21.55 69.14 -13.54
CA ALA A 612 -21.82 70.51 -13.12
C ALA A 612 -21.59 71.57 -14.23
N GLY A 613 -21.35 71.14 -15.49
CA GLY A 613 -21.19 72.04 -16.64
C GLY A 613 -19.83 72.75 -16.74
N GLN A 614 -18.83 72.38 -15.92
CA GLN A 614 -17.49 72.98 -15.93
C GLN A 614 -16.51 72.19 -16.80
N LYS A 615 -15.60 72.89 -17.50
CA LYS A 615 -14.57 72.29 -18.37
C LYS A 615 -13.48 71.63 -17.50
N ALA A 616 -13.63 70.33 -17.23
CA ALA A 616 -12.73 69.60 -16.36
C ALA A 616 -11.36 69.33 -17.05
N PRO A 617 -10.21 69.56 -16.37
CA PRO A 617 -8.89 69.24 -16.91
C PRO A 617 -8.71 67.74 -17.17
N GLY A 618 -7.76 67.39 -18.04
CA GLY A 618 -7.43 66.00 -18.35
C GLY A 618 -7.02 65.20 -17.12
N THR A 619 -7.33 63.90 -17.09
CA THR A 619 -7.05 63.00 -15.95
C THR A 619 -5.56 63.03 -15.58
N TRP A 620 -4.68 62.95 -16.58
CA TRP A 620 -3.24 62.97 -16.36
C TRP A 620 -2.71 64.35 -15.94
N ALA A 621 -3.31 65.42 -16.45
CA ALA A 621 -2.95 66.79 -16.06
C ALA A 621 -3.29 67.05 -14.59
N THR A 622 -4.47 66.60 -14.14
CA THR A 622 -4.92 66.71 -12.75
C THR A 622 -4.06 65.85 -11.81
N PHE A 623 -3.69 64.64 -12.24
CA PHE A 623 -2.76 63.79 -11.49
C PHE A 623 -1.37 64.42 -11.36
N MET A 624 -0.82 64.94 -12.47
CA MET A 624 0.50 65.59 -12.47
C MET A 624 0.51 66.87 -11.64
N ASP A 625 -0.61 67.61 -11.56
CA ASP A 625 -0.74 68.76 -10.66
C ASP A 625 -0.67 68.33 -9.18
N ILE A 626 -1.37 67.24 -8.80
CA ILE A 626 -1.28 66.66 -7.45
C ILE A 626 0.15 66.22 -7.14
N TYR A 627 0.81 65.55 -8.10
CA TYR A 627 2.20 65.09 -7.92
C TYR A 627 3.18 66.26 -7.78
N ARG A 628 3.03 67.34 -8.57
CA ARG A 628 3.89 68.52 -8.48
C ARG A 628 3.69 69.30 -7.18
N ARG A 629 2.46 69.37 -6.66
CA ARG A 629 2.12 70.12 -5.44
C ARG A 629 2.41 69.36 -4.15
N GLU A 630 2.04 68.09 -4.09
CA GLU A 630 2.04 67.29 -2.85
C GLU A 630 3.03 66.10 -2.92
N GLY A 631 3.71 65.89 -4.05
CA GLY A 631 4.68 64.80 -4.25
C GLY A 631 4.06 63.40 -4.10
N ILE A 632 4.92 62.43 -3.79
CA ILE A 632 4.50 61.03 -3.51
C ILE A 632 3.53 60.96 -2.31
N ARG A 633 3.64 61.90 -1.36
CA ARG A 633 2.73 61.99 -0.21
C ARG A 633 1.30 62.36 -0.62
N GLY A 634 1.13 63.17 -1.66
CA GLY A 634 -0.17 63.50 -2.24
C GLY A 634 -0.84 62.32 -2.96
N ILE A 635 -0.05 61.55 -3.72
CA ILE A 635 -0.54 60.33 -4.38
C ILE A 635 -0.99 59.28 -3.35
N ASN A 636 -0.22 59.16 -2.26
CA ASN A 636 -0.45 58.16 -1.22
C ASN A 636 -1.22 58.71 0.00
N LYS A 637 -2.01 59.76 -0.20
CA LYS A 637 -2.77 60.39 0.90
C LYS A 637 -3.75 59.39 1.51
N GLY A 638 -3.51 59.04 2.78
CA GLY A 638 -4.33 58.06 3.52
C GLY A 638 -3.94 56.59 3.30
N VAL A 639 -2.84 56.30 2.58
CA VAL A 639 -2.39 54.92 2.32
C VAL A 639 -2.02 54.18 3.60
N ASN A 640 -1.52 54.85 4.64
CA ASN A 640 -1.14 54.21 5.91
C ASN A 640 -2.35 53.52 6.57
N ALA A 641 -3.52 54.17 6.52
CA ALA A 641 -4.76 53.57 7.03
C ALA A 641 -5.23 52.40 6.14
N VAL A 642 -4.99 52.48 4.84
CA VAL A 642 -5.24 51.38 3.90
C VAL A 642 -4.32 50.19 4.18
N ALA A 643 -3.04 50.44 4.47
CA ALA A 643 -2.05 49.42 4.80
C ALA A 643 -2.39 48.68 6.10
N ILE A 644 -2.76 49.41 7.17
CA ILE A 644 -3.20 48.82 8.45
C ILE A 644 -4.42 47.89 8.25
N ARG A 645 -5.37 48.32 7.42
CA ARG A 645 -6.53 47.49 7.07
C ARG A 645 -6.09 46.23 6.31
N GLN A 646 -5.24 46.38 5.30
CA GLN A 646 -4.83 45.24 4.48
C GLN A 646 -3.98 44.24 5.27
N MET A 647 -3.08 44.70 6.15
CA MET A 647 -2.30 43.78 6.99
C MET A 647 -3.18 42.95 7.92
N THR A 648 -4.15 43.58 8.60
CA THR A 648 -4.99 42.88 9.59
C THR A 648 -5.98 41.96 8.89
N ASN A 649 -6.51 42.39 7.74
CA ASN A 649 -7.41 41.59 6.93
C ASN A 649 -6.70 40.36 6.35
N TRP A 650 -5.55 40.52 5.69
CA TRP A 650 -4.85 39.40 5.08
C TRP A 650 -4.13 38.50 6.09
N GLY A 651 -3.48 39.08 7.10
CA GLY A 651 -2.86 38.30 8.17
C GLY A 651 -3.86 37.40 8.89
N SER A 652 -5.06 37.90 9.18
CA SER A 652 -6.10 37.08 9.81
C SER A 652 -6.81 36.12 8.85
N ARG A 653 -7.02 36.48 7.57
CA ARG A 653 -7.61 35.56 6.58
C ARG A 653 -6.76 34.30 6.40
N PHE A 654 -5.44 34.43 6.24
CA PHE A 654 -4.54 33.28 6.07
C PHE A 654 -4.42 32.41 7.34
N GLY A 655 -4.57 32.99 8.53
CA GLY A 655 -4.58 32.23 9.78
C GLY A 655 -5.93 31.55 10.06
N LEU A 656 -7.03 32.27 9.90
CA LEU A 656 -8.39 31.81 10.24
C LEU A 656 -8.95 30.82 9.21
N SER A 657 -8.58 30.94 7.93
CA SER A 657 -8.98 29.96 6.90
C SER A 657 -8.40 28.57 7.20
N ARG A 658 -7.12 28.50 7.60
CA ARG A 658 -6.46 27.23 7.96
C ARG A 658 -7.08 26.58 9.21
N LEU A 659 -7.44 27.38 10.22
CA LEU A 659 -8.15 26.88 11.40
C LEU A 659 -9.54 26.34 11.04
N ALA A 660 -10.28 27.02 10.14
CA ALA A 660 -11.57 26.55 9.65
C ALA A 660 -11.44 25.24 8.86
N GLU A 661 -10.40 25.09 8.03
CA GLU A 661 -10.12 23.85 7.31
C GLU A 661 -9.78 22.68 8.25
N GLN A 662 -8.96 22.91 9.29
CA GLN A 662 -8.65 21.90 10.29
C GLN A 662 -9.90 21.46 11.06
N GLY A 663 -10.78 22.40 11.43
CA GLY A 663 -12.06 22.09 12.06
C GLY A 663 -12.94 21.22 11.18
N ILE A 664 -13.05 21.54 9.88
CA ILE A 664 -13.85 20.75 8.93
C ILE A 664 -13.25 19.36 8.71
N ARG A 665 -11.92 19.23 8.61
CA ARG A 665 -11.25 17.94 8.49
C ARG A 665 -11.55 17.04 9.69
N LYS A 666 -11.53 17.62 10.90
CA LYS A 666 -11.86 16.90 12.14
C LYS A 666 -13.31 16.44 12.19
N VAL A 667 -14.25 17.26 11.71
CA VAL A 667 -15.68 16.91 11.66
C VAL A 667 -16.01 15.92 10.53
N THR A 668 -15.27 15.97 9.43
CA THR A 668 -15.44 15.07 8.26
C THR A 668 -14.59 13.81 8.32
N ASN A 669 -13.84 13.60 9.41
CA ASN A 669 -12.97 12.45 9.67
C ASN A 669 -11.92 12.22 8.56
N LYS A 670 -11.37 13.31 8.02
CA LYS A 670 -10.37 13.32 6.95
C LYS A 670 -8.96 13.59 7.50
N GLY A 671 -7.96 12.86 7.02
CA GLY A 671 -6.55 13.08 7.36
C GLY A 671 -5.96 14.34 6.70
N GLU A 672 -4.73 14.71 7.06
CA GLU A 672 -4.05 15.89 6.49
C GLU A 672 -3.81 15.78 4.97
N GLY A 673 -3.74 14.56 4.43
CA GLY A 673 -3.54 14.28 3.01
C GLY A 673 -4.81 14.25 2.15
N ASP A 674 -6.00 14.18 2.75
CA ASP A 674 -7.24 13.98 2.00
C ASP A 674 -7.72 15.27 1.32
N LYS A 675 -8.24 15.15 0.09
CA LYS A 675 -8.80 16.29 -0.65
C LYS A 675 -10.17 16.69 -0.08
N LEU A 676 -10.33 17.97 0.25
CA LEU A 676 -11.64 18.53 0.58
C LEU A 676 -12.53 18.60 -0.67
N SER A 677 -13.82 18.29 -0.51
CA SER A 677 -14.83 18.42 -1.57
C SER A 677 -15.08 19.90 -1.90
N ALA A 678 -15.67 20.19 -3.06
CA ALA A 678 -15.98 21.57 -3.46
C ALA A 678 -16.89 22.27 -2.43
N LEU A 679 -17.87 21.56 -1.87
CA LEU A 679 -18.79 22.09 -0.86
C LEU A 679 -18.08 22.35 0.48
N GLU A 680 -17.20 21.45 0.92
CA GLU A 680 -16.39 21.62 2.13
C GLU A 680 -15.45 22.82 2.00
N LYS A 681 -14.84 23.01 0.83
CA LYS A 681 -13.97 24.16 0.55
C LYS A 681 -14.73 25.47 0.53
N ILE A 682 -15.91 25.51 -0.09
CA ILE A 682 -16.78 26.69 -0.09
C ILE A 682 -17.20 27.02 1.36
N THR A 683 -17.52 26.00 2.15
CA THR A 683 -17.91 26.17 3.56
C THR A 683 -16.73 26.67 4.41
N ALA A 684 -15.54 26.10 4.26
CA ALA A 684 -14.31 26.57 4.91
C ALA A 684 -13.99 28.01 4.54
N SER A 685 -14.10 28.34 3.25
CA SER A 685 -13.86 29.68 2.70
C SER A 685 -14.88 30.70 3.22
N ALA A 686 -16.15 30.32 3.34
CA ALA A 686 -17.19 31.16 3.89
C ALA A 686 -16.96 31.43 5.39
N LEU A 687 -16.59 30.40 6.16
CA LEU A 687 -16.25 30.55 7.58
C LEU A 687 -15.03 31.44 7.78
N GLY A 688 -13.93 31.18 7.07
CA GLY A 688 -12.71 32.01 7.13
C GLY A 688 -12.97 33.45 6.69
N GLY A 689 -13.73 33.65 5.61
CA GLY A 689 -14.11 34.96 5.10
C GLY A 689 -15.01 35.75 6.06
N GLY A 690 -15.98 35.08 6.70
CA GLY A 690 -16.84 35.70 7.70
C GLY A 690 -16.11 36.06 8.99
N LEU A 691 -15.26 35.16 9.50
CA LEU A 691 -14.45 35.40 10.69
C LEU A 691 -13.42 36.51 10.49
N SER A 692 -12.95 36.74 9.25
CA SER A 692 -12.04 37.85 8.93
C SER A 692 -12.64 39.25 9.19
N ALA A 693 -13.95 39.37 9.41
CA ALA A 693 -14.59 40.64 9.77
C ALA A 693 -14.37 41.06 11.24
N TRP A 694 -13.65 40.28 12.06
CA TRP A 694 -13.37 40.59 13.47
C TRP A 694 -12.70 41.96 13.66
N ASN A 695 -11.89 42.40 12.69
CA ASN A 695 -11.21 43.71 12.69
C ASN A 695 -12.13 44.87 12.22
N GLN A 696 -13.45 44.70 12.26
CA GLN A 696 -14.41 45.76 11.93
C GLN A 696 -14.21 47.06 12.72
N PRO A 697 -13.92 47.04 14.04
CA PRO A 697 -13.70 48.28 14.80
C PRO A 697 -12.60 49.16 14.21
N ILE A 698 -11.52 48.55 13.70
CA ILE A 698 -10.40 49.28 13.06
C ILE A 698 -10.87 50.02 11.80
N GLU A 699 -11.78 49.42 11.03
CA GLU A 699 -12.31 50.04 9.82
C GLU A 699 -13.28 51.17 10.12
N VAL A 700 -14.14 51.02 11.13
CA VAL A 700 -15.05 52.11 11.54
C VAL A 700 -14.25 53.32 12.02
N ILE A 701 -13.21 53.09 12.83
CA ILE A 701 -12.27 54.15 13.25
C ILE A 701 -11.64 54.83 12.05
N ARG A 702 -11.14 54.06 11.07
CA ARG A 702 -10.54 54.61 9.84
C ARG A 702 -11.54 55.48 9.07
N VAL A 703 -12.75 54.98 8.83
CA VAL A 703 -13.78 55.72 8.08
C VAL A 703 -14.12 57.02 8.79
N GLU A 704 -14.20 57.00 10.12
CA GLU A 704 -14.48 58.19 10.92
C GLU A 704 -13.31 59.20 10.87
N MET A 705 -12.06 58.73 10.89
CA MET A 705 -10.88 59.56 10.68
C MET A 705 -10.84 60.20 9.27
N GLN A 706 -11.39 59.53 8.25
CA GLN A 706 -11.42 60.00 6.86
C GLN A 706 -12.67 60.83 6.49
N SER A 707 -13.71 60.79 7.33
CA SER A 707 -14.94 61.55 7.13
C SER A 707 -14.68 63.06 7.12
N LYS A 708 -15.42 63.83 6.30
CA LYS A 708 -15.37 65.30 6.28
C LYS A 708 -16.67 65.94 6.80
N LYS A 709 -17.45 65.22 7.61
CA LYS A 709 -18.65 65.81 8.23
C LYS A 709 -18.25 66.83 9.29
N ASP A 710 -18.90 68.00 9.23
CA ASP A 710 -18.87 69.02 10.26
C ASP A 710 -19.73 68.57 11.43
N ASP A 711 -19.07 68.28 12.55
CA ASP A 711 -19.71 67.83 13.78
C ASP A 711 -19.03 68.59 14.95
N PRO A 712 -19.80 69.39 15.73
CA PRO A 712 -19.25 70.20 16.81
C PRO A 712 -18.51 69.40 17.90
N ASN A 713 -18.86 68.12 18.08
CA ASN A 713 -18.30 67.26 19.11
C ASN A 713 -17.09 66.44 18.63
N ARG A 714 -16.64 66.65 17.38
CA ARG A 714 -15.55 65.91 16.76
C ARG A 714 -14.17 66.46 17.15
N PRO A 715 -13.21 65.61 17.57
CA PRO A 715 -11.85 66.06 17.87
C PRO A 715 -11.16 66.71 16.65
N LYS A 716 -10.58 67.91 16.84
CA LYS A 716 -9.88 68.66 15.77
C LYS A 716 -8.68 67.93 15.15
N LYS A 717 -8.03 67.04 15.91
CA LYS A 717 -6.99 66.10 15.42
C LYS A 717 -7.40 64.68 15.77
N MET A 718 -7.86 63.92 14.77
CA MET A 718 -8.27 62.54 14.97
C MET A 718 -7.04 61.61 15.02
N THR A 719 -6.90 60.89 16.12
CA THR A 719 -5.98 59.77 16.34
C THR A 719 -6.79 58.49 16.52
N VAL A 720 -6.17 57.33 16.38
CA VAL A 720 -6.89 56.04 16.53
C VAL A 720 -7.59 55.93 17.90
N GLY A 721 -6.89 56.31 18.98
CA GLY A 721 -7.42 56.23 20.34
C GLY A 721 -8.56 57.21 20.65
N ASN A 722 -8.41 58.49 20.28
CA ASN A 722 -9.47 59.47 20.53
C ASN A 722 -10.70 59.26 19.60
N THR A 723 -10.50 58.70 18.41
CA THR A 723 -11.59 58.34 17.49
C THR A 723 -12.39 57.16 18.02
N PHE A 724 -11.72 56.15 18.57
CA PHE A 724 -12.38 55.03 19.24
C PHE A 724 -13.27 55.53 20.39
N LYS A 725 -12.71 56.38 21.26
CA LYS A 725 -13.44 56.98 22.40
C LYS A 725 -14.65 57.80 21.92
N TYR A 726 -14.48 58.63 20.89
CA TYR A 726 -15.56 59.41 20.28
C TYR A 726 -16.70 58.53 19.73
N ILE A 727 -16.37 57.46 19.00
CA ILE A 727 -17.38 56.53 18.45
C ILE A 727 -18.12 55.81 19.58
N TYR A 728 -17.38 55.38 20.60
CA TYR A 728 -17.92 54.66 21.75
C TYR A 728 -18.84 55.55 22.59
N GLU A 729 -18.45 56.81 22.85
CA GLU A 729 -19.27 57.77 23.59
C GLU A 729 -20.52 58.19 22.81
N SER A 730 -20.43 58.30 21.48
CA SER A 730 -21.55 58.74 20.64
C SER A 730 -22.55 57.63 20.29
N ASN A 731 -22.10 56.38 20.13
CA ASN A 731 -22.92 55.29 19.58
C ASN A 731 -22.76 53.95 20.33
N GLY A 732 -22.02 53.92 21.43
CA GLY A 732 -21.69 52.70 22.17
C GLY A 732 -20.91 51.66 21.36
N ILE A 733 -20.87 50.43 21.88
CA ILE A 733 -20.17 49.31 21.23
C ILE A 733 -20.78 48.94 19.86
N LYS A 734 -22.09 49.16 19.67
CA LYS A 734 -22.78 48.93 18.40
C LYS A 734 -22.25 49.85 17.29
N GLY A 735 -21.79 51.05 17.63
CA GLY A 735 -21.14 51.97 16.69
C GLY A 735 -19.87 51.39 16.06
N LEU A 736 -19.06 50.65 16.83
CA LEU A 736 -17.80 50.05 16.38
C LEU A 736 -17.99 48.88 15.40
N TYR A 737 -19.18 48.28 15.34
CA TYR A 737 -19.52 47.17 14.44
C TYR A 737 -20.51 47.57 13.34
N ARG A 738 -20.76 48.87 13.15
CA ARG A 738 -21.68 49.32 12.12
C ARG A 738 -21.17 48.97 10.72
N GLY A 739 -22.04 48.40 9.88
CA GLY A 739 -21.67 47.92 8.55
C GLY A 739 -20.95 46.56 8.54
N VAL A 740 -20.93 45.82 9.66
CA VAL A 740 -20.33 44.48 9.72
C VAL A 740 -21.05 43.48 8.82
N THR A 741 -22.37 43.54 8.68
CA THR A 741 -23.17 42.61 7.86
C THR A 741 -22.79 42.61 6.38
N PRO A 742 -22.80 43.75 5.65
CA PRO A 742 -22.34 43.77 4.26
C PRO A 742 -20.84 43.45 4.14
N ARG A 743 -20.04 43.71 5.19
CA ARG A 743 -18.62 43.32 5.21
C ARG A 743 -18.42 41.81 5.33
N ILE A 744 -19.23 41.12 6.14
CA ILE A 744 -19.21 39.65 6.22
C ILE A 744 -19.55 39.09 4.85
N GLY A 745 -20.61 39.58 4.20
CA GLY A 745 -20.97 39.18 2.84
C GLY A 745 -19.82 39.40 1.83
N LEU A 746 -19.18 40.57 1.87
CA LEU A 746 -18.03 40.89 1.02
C LEU A 746 -16.83 39.98 1.32
N GLY A 747 -16.54 39.71 2.60
CA GLY A 747 -15.44 38.84 3.04
C GLY A 747 -15.64 37.38 2.64
N VAL A 748 -16.88 36.89 2.77
CA VAL A 748 -17.29 35.55 2.29
C VAL A 748 -17.09 35.45 0.79
N TRP A 749 -17.66 36.38 0.01
CA TRP A 749 -17.55 36.35 -1.45
C TRP A 749 -16.10 36.42 -1.94
N GLN A 750 -15.31 37.32 -1.35
CA GLN A 750 -13.88 37.43 -1.64
C GLN A 750 -13.12 36.12 -1.41
N THR A 751 -13.38 35.46 -0.27
CA THR A 751 -12.67 34.24 0.09
C THR A 751 -13.13 33.07 -0.77
N VAL A 752 -14.42 32.99 -1.11
CA VAL A 752 -14.95 31.99 -2.05
C VAL A 752 -14.33 32.15 -3.44
N CYS A 753 -14.23 33.38 -3.96
CA CYS A 753 -13.60 33.62 -5.26
C CYS A 753 -12.11 33.27 -5.25
N MET A 754 -11.36 33.66 -4.21
CA MET A 754 -9.91 33.46 -4.21
C MET A 754 -9.49 32.04 -3.84
N VAL A 755 -10.23 31.35 -2.98
CA VAL A 755 -9.87 30.03 -2.47
C VAL A 755 -10.61 28.92 -3.21
N ALA A 756 -11.94 28.90 -3.16
CA ALA A 756 -12.73 27.81 -3.75
C ALA A 756 -12.74 27.85 -5.28
N LEU A 757 -13.02 29.02 -5.89
CA LEU A 757 -13.01 29.16 -7.34
C LEU A 757 -11.59 29.17 -7.92
N GLY A 758 -10.60 29.65 -7.15
CA GLY A 758 -9.19 29.62 -7.55
C GLY A 758 -8.69 28.20 -7.81
N ASP A 759 -9.04 27.25 -6.95
CA ASP A 759 -8.69 25.84 -7.15
C ASP A 759 -9.41 25.21 -8.36
N MET A 760 -10.64 25.63 -8.67
CA MET A 760 -11.37 25.17 -9.86
C MET A 760 -10.78 25.77 -11.15
N ALA A 761 -10.31 27.02 -11.09
CA ALA A 761 -9.73 27.74 -12.22
C ALA A 761 -8.27 27.33 -12.53
N LYS A 762 -7.55 26.70 -11.58
CA LYS A 762 -6.19 26.19 -11.78
C LYS A 762 -6.06 25.33 -13.03
N THR A 763 -6.89 24.31 -13.16
CA THR A 763 -6.84 23.37 -14.29
C THR A 763 -7.02 24.06 -15.64
N TYR A 764 -7.74 25.19 -15.66
CA TYR A 764 -7.95 25.98 -16.86
C TYR A 764 -6.75 26.88 -17.17
N VAL A 765 -6.15 27.52 -16.16
CA VAL A 765 -4.95 28.35 -16.31
C VAL A 765 -3.72 27.50 -16.68
N GLU A 766 -3.59 26.30 -16.13
CA GLU A 766 -2.52 25.34 -16.48
C GLU A 766 -2.60 24.94 -17.96
N LYS A 767 -3.81 24.68 -18.47
CA LYS A 767 -4.03 24.39 -19.90
C LYS A 767 -3.73 25.59 -20.80
N LEU A 768 -4.01 26.80 -20.34
CA LEU A 768 -3.79 28.04 -21.09
C LEU A 768 -2.33 28.48 -21.15
N THR A 769 -1.58 28.25 -20.07
CA THR A 769 -0.20 28.76 -19.92
C THR A 769 0.88 27.71 -20.17
N GLY A 770 0.53 26.41 -20.17
CA GLY A 770 1.49 25.31 -20.29
C GLY A 770 2.29 25.04 -19.00
N ASP A 771 2.09 25.85 -17.95
CA ASP A 771 2.80 25.79 -16.68
C ASP A 771 1.89 25.32 -15.54
N THR A 772 2.39 24.39 -14.72
CA THR A 772 1.69 23.95 -13.49
C THR A 772 1.56 25.09 -12.48
N VAL A 773 0.35 25.33 -11.97
CA VAL A 773 0.05 26.38 -10.98
C VAL A 773 0.44 25.87 -9.60
N THR A 774 1.45 26.51 -9.00
CA THR A 774 2.05 26.05 -7.72
C THR A 774 1.44 26.72 -6.48
N ALA A 775 0.65 27.78 -6.65
CA ALA A 775 0.02 28.49 -5.54
C ALA A 775 -1.14 27.68 -4.94
N LYS A 776 -1.11 27.35 -3.64
CA LYS A 776 -2.33 27.03 -2.86
C LYS A 776 -2.79 28.33 -2.20
N HIS A 777 -4.06 28.71 -2.40
CA HIS A 777 -4.66 29.87 -1.77
C HIS A 777 -5.11 29.55 -0.35
#